data_AF-A0A372J331-F1
#
_entry.id   AF-A0A372J331-F1
#
_cell.length_a   1.000
_cell.length_b   1.000
_cell.length_c   1.000
_cell.angle_alpha   90.00
_cell.angle_beta   90.00
_cell.angle_gamma   90.00
#
_symmetry.space_group_name_H-M   'P 1'
#
loop_
_entity.id
_entity.type
_entity.pdbx_description
1 polymer ?
#
loop_
_entity_poly.entity_id
_entity_poly.type
_entity_poly.pdbx_seq_one_letter_code
_entity_poly.pdbx_strand_id
1 'polypeptide(L)'
;MTAAPPRPETDLPGLDPAWSRHVPVTDRTGATHVWHVLDTGPATGTEGAGAGDAAAGTLLCVHGNPTWSYLWRRLLAARPAGWRVIAPDQLGMGWSQRLDRPRTLAERVADLGDLSAALGLTGPVVTVGHDWGGIVSLGWALAHREQLRGVVLANTAVAMPEGDRGPALIRMAHAPGVRSAVTVGTPVFVRATTALSRPPLPPAVRDAFAAPYRTAARRRAVGDFVADIPFAPGHPSRPVQEEIAEGVCGLDVPALLLWGPRDPVFGERYLTDLRGRLPHAALHRFEGASHLLPEDAPQYAEAVADWVTGLGSGVDPSASRPGIHSAHRPLWAALEERAGDPSPAVVEAGGRATGWDVLARRVAELAAGLAAAGVGPGSRVALLVEPSADLTAVVYAVWRAGGVVVVADKGLGLGGMRRALGSAAPAVVVGSRAGLAAARLMRLPGRRIAAGPLPVAARRALRVEATLDELAARGRGAPPPPVADPDADCAVLFTSGATGPAKGVVYTHRQARAQLELVRATYRLTPADRLVAAFAPFALLGPGLGIGTAIPDVDVTAPGSLTAAALADAVAAVDATAVFASPAALRRVVATAGDLTTAQRTALGRVRLLLSAGAPVPAALLRAAGSVLPRAEPHTPYGMTEALPVTDVSLAEVEAAGEGDGVCVGRPLAGVEVSVSPLDDRGRAAGPLTAEPGVLGEVCVRGAHVKDRYDALWLTERAASRDPGWHRTGDVGALDAEGRLWVAGRLPHVVTTAAGPVAPVGVEQRVERLAGVAACAAVGVGPAGTQALVAVVVPSGEARPPGRRAGRLRLAGADLAAAVRAAAGSPVAAVLVTDRLPVDVRHQSKVDRTLVARRAAAHLAGSRRP
;
A
#
# COMPACT_ATOMS: atom_id res chain seq x y z
N MET A 1 -16.25 -48.22 -29.48
CA MET A 1 -15.02 -47.84 -28.77
C MET A 1 -14.95 -46.32 -28.72
N THR A 2 -15.37 -45.71 -27.62
CA THR A 2 -15.20 -44.27 -27.40
C THR A 2 -13.71 -43.98 -27.23
N ALA A 3 -13.16 -43.10 -28.07
CA ALA A 3 -11.75 -42.70 -27.96
C ALA A 3 -11.45 -42.19 -26.56
N ALA A 4 -10.28 -42.54 -26.00
CA ALA A 4 -9.87 -42.06 -24.69
C ALA A 4 -9.92 -40.52 -24.68
N PRO A 5 -10.44 -39.90 -23.60
CA PRO A 5 -10.53 -38.45 -23.51
C PRO A 5 -9.14 -37.82 -23.67
N PRO A 6 -9.01 -36.73 -24.44
CA PRO A 6 -7.71 -36.13 -24.70
C PRO A 6 -7.11 -35.59 -23.41
N ARG A 7 -5.79 -35.76 -23.25
CA ARG A 7 -5.02 -35.29 -22.09
C ARG A 7 -4.23 -34.03 -22.42
N PRO A 8 -3.84 -33.23 -21.41
CA PRO A 8 -2.85 -32.18 -21.60
C PRO A 8 -1.56 -32.73 -22.22
N GLU A 9 -0.85 -31.87 -22.96
CA GLU A 9 0.52 -32.16 -23.38
C GLU A 9 1.42 -32.34 -22.14
N THR A 10 2.39 -33.23 -22.20
CA THR A 10 3.22 -33.62 -21.04
C THR A 10 4.29 -32.60 -20.66
N ASP A 11 4.47 -31.52 -21.45
CA ASP A 11 5.54 -30.53 -21.29
C ASP A 11 5.00 -29.09 -21.17
N LEU A 12 3.90 -28.91 -20.42
CA LEU A 12 3.35 -27.57 -20.19
C LEU A 12 4.14 -26.82 -19.09
N PRO A 13 4.47 -25.53 -19.27
CA PRO A 13 5.35 -24.79 -18.34
C PRO A 13 4.87 -24.78 -16.88
N GLY A 14 5.61 -25.46 -16.01
CA GLY A 14 5.32 -25.51 -14.56
C GLY A 14 4.11 -26.35 -14.18
N LEU A 15 3.64 -27.23 -15.07
CA LEU A 15 2.66 -28.25 -14.76
C LEU A 15 3.38 -29.59 -14.54
N ASP A 16 3.23 -30.20 -13.37
CA ASP A 16 3.66 -31.58 -13.15
C ASP A 16 2.61 -32.54 -13.77
N PRO A 17 3.00 -33.39 -14.74
CA PRO A 17 2.09 -34.35 -15.36
C PRO A 17 1.48 -35.34 -14.35
N ALA A 18 2.13 -35.59 -13.21
CA ALA A 18 1.65 -36.52 -12.19
C ALA A 18 0.34 -36.06 -11.53
N TRP A 19 0.05 -34.74 -11.55
CA TRP A 19 -1.21 -34.22 -11.01
C TRP A 19 -2.40 -34.49 -11.93
N SER A 20 -2.18 -34.71 -13.23
CA SER A 20 -3.23 -34.75 -14.23
C SER A 20 -3.90 -36.12 -14.31
N ARG A 21 -5.21 -36.19 -14.03
CA ARG A 21 -6.00 -37.42 -14.18
C ARG A 21 -7.44 -37.17 -14.62
N HIS A 22 -8.07 -38.23 -15.11
CA HIS A 22 -9.50 -38.23 -15.44
C HIS A 22 -10.30 -39.00 -14.39
N VAL A 23 -11.46 -38.47 -14.02
CA VAL A 23 -12.35 -39.02 -13.01
C VAL A 23 -13.75 -39.17 -13.60
N PRO A 24 -14.31 -40.39 -13.69
CA PRO A 24 -15.71 -40.57 -14.04
C PRO A 24 -16.60 -40.18 -12.85
N VAL A 25 -17.59 -39.33 -13.09
CA VAL A 25 -18.53 -38.83 -12.08
C VAL A 25 -19.94 -39.04 -12.58
N THR A 26 -20.75 -39.76 -11.83
CA THR A 26 -22.18 -39.87 -12.10
C THR A 26 -22.89 -38.68 -11.48
N ASP A 27 -23.52 -37.86 -12.33
CA ASP A 27 -24.27 -36.69 -11.89
C ASP A 27 -25.62 -37.09 -11.27
N ARG A 28 -26.28 -36.13 -10.62
CA ARG A 28 -27.62 -36.31 -10.02
C ARG A 28 -28.73 -36.76 -10.97
N THR A 29 -28.51 -36.70 -12.28
CA THR A 29 -29.46 -37.21 -13.29
C THR A 29 -29.20 -38.67 -13.64
N GLY A 30 -28.14 -39.28 -13.09
CA GLY A 30 -27.69 -40.63 -13.38
C GLY A 30 -26.74 -40.73 -14.57
N ALA A 31 -26.35 -39.60 -15.18
CA ALA A 31 -25.43 -39.59 -16.32
C ALA A 31 -23.98 -39.53 -15.85
N THR A 32 -23.13 -40.42 -16.36
CA THR A 32 -21.68 -40.39 -16.07
C THR A 32 -20.95 -39.47 -17.03
N HIS A 33 -20.24 -38.49 -16.48
CA HIS A 33 -19.37 -37.57 -17.22
C HIS A 33 -17.91 -37.75 -16.80
N VAL A 34 -16.98 -37.58 -17.74
CA VAL A 34 -15.55 -37.65 -17.45
C VAL A 34 -14.98 -36.26 -17.20
N TRP A 35 -14.49 -36.05 -15.98
CA TRP A 35 -13.80 -34.84 -15.56
C TRP A 35 -12.30 -34.96 -15.73
N HIS A 36 -11.64 -33.89 -16.14
CA HIS A 36 -10.20 -33.72 -15.94
C HIS A 36 -9.96 -32.94 -14.65
N VAL A 37 -9.01 -33.42 -13.85
CA VAL A 37 -8.59 -32.76 -12.61
C VAL A 37 -7.08 -32.72 -12.52
N LEU A 38 -6.54 -31.63 -11.98
CA LEU A 38 -5.21 -31.60 -11.40
C LEU A 38 -5.32 -31.86 -9.90
N ASP A 39 -4.58 -32.82 -9.39
CA ASP A 39 -4.71 -33.31 -8.03
C ASP A 39 -3.35 -33.68 -7.46
N THR A 40 -2.94 -33.02 -6.38
CA THR A 40 -1.65 -33.30 -5.73
C THR A 40 -1.64 -34.60 -4.94
N GLY A 41 -2.78 -35.30 -4.84
CA GLY A 41 -2.94 -36.50 -4.03
C GLY A 41 -3.05 -36.18 -2.52
N PRO A 42 -3.36 -37.18 -1.69
CA PRO A 42 -3.31 -37.01 -0.23
C PRO A 42 -1.89 -36.65 0.19
N ALA A 43 -1.75 -35.82 1.23
CA ALA A 43 -0.45 -35.51 1.82
C ALA A 43 0.15 -36.80 2.42
N THR A 44 1.14 -37.40 1.76
CA THR A 44 1.90 -38.51 2.34
C THR A 44 2.83 -37.95 3.43
N GLY A 45 2.70 -38.44 4.66
CA GLY A 45 3.32 -37.91 5.88
C GLY A 45 4.86 -38.01 5.99
N THR A 46 5.61 -37.62 4.96
CA THR A 46 7.08 -37.64 4.97
C THR A 46 7.74 -36.28 4.68
N GLU A 47 6.97 -35.21 4.51
CA GLU A 47 7.51 -33.85 4.42
C GLU A 47 7.26 -33.10 5.74
N GLY A 48 8.02 -33.45 6.79
CA GLY A 48 8.24 -32.59 7.96
C GLY A 48 7.23 -32.63 9.12
N ALA A 49 6.12 -33.37 9.03
CA ALA A 49 5.19 -33.55 10.15
C ALA A 49 5.54 -34.79 10.98
N GLY A 50 5.69 -34.63 12.29
CA GLY A 50 5.79 -35.76 13.22
C GLY A 50 4.59 -36.69 13.08
N ALA A 51 4.81 -38.00 13.21
CA ALA A 51 3.78 -39.02 13.12
C ALA A 51 2.66 -38.75 14.15
N GLY A 52 1.54 -38.16 13.70
CA GLY A 52 0.40 -37.82 14.55
C GLY A 52 -0.62 -36.86 13.95
N ASP A 53 -0.25 -35.99 12.99
CA ASP A 53 -1.21 -35.04 12.41
C ASP A 53 -2.06 -35.66 11.29
N ALA A 54 -3.38 -35.71 11.51
CA ALA A 54 -4.37 -36.02 10.47
C ALA A 54 -4.27 -34.98 9.33
N ALA A 55 -4.65 -35.36 8.10
CA ALA A 55 -4.64 -34.46 6.96
C ALA A 55 -5.37 -33.15 7.27
N ALA A 56 -4.72 -32.00 7.01
CA ALA A 56 -5.19 -30.69 7.45
C ALA A 56 -6.40 -30.17 6.65
N GLY A 57 -6.58 -30.63 5.41
CA GLY A 57 -7.74 -30.31 4.57
C GLY A 57 -7.48 -30.39 3.06
N THR A 58 -8.45 -29.92 2.28
CA THR A 58 -8.37 -29.83 0.81
C THR A 58 -8.62 -28.41 0.31
N LEU A 59 -7.79 -27.92 -0.62
CA LEU A 59 -8.06 -26.72 -1.41
C LEU A 59 -8.80 -27.13 -2.69
N LEU A 60 -10.03 -26.64 -2.87
CA LEU A 60 -10.84 -26.86 -4.08
C LEU A 60 -10.79 -25.63 -4.98
N CYS A 61 -9.98 -25.69 -6.04
CA CYS A 61 -9.66 -24.56 -6.91
C CYS A 61 -10.51 -24.50 -8.17
N VAL A 62 -11.41 -23.51 -8.28
CA VAL A 62 -12.39 -23.38 -9.36
C VAL A 62 -12.01 -22.22 -10.28
N HIS A 63 -11.66 -22.54 -11.52
CA HIS A 63 -11.30 -21.54 -12.54
C HIS A 63 -12.53 -20.92 -13.22
N GLY A 64 -12.37 -19.74 -13.85
CA GLY A 64 -13.41 -19.08 -14.67
C GLY A 64 -13.31 -19.37 -16.18
N ASN A 65 -13.96 -18.54 -16.99
CA ASN A 65 -14.04 -18.69 -18.45
C ASN A 65 -13.19 -17.64 -19.15
N PRO A 66 -12.30 -17.98 -20.11
CA PRO A 66 -12.10 -19.28 -20.77
C PRO A 66 -10.88 -20.05 -20.26
N THR A 67 -10.52 -19.93 -18.98
CA THR A 67 -9.35 -20.62 -18.42
C THR A 67 -9.64 -22.10 -18.18
N TRP A 68 -8.68 -22.80 -17.57
CA TRP A 68 -8.78 -24.19 -17.14
C TRP A 68 -7.85 -24.41 -15.93
N SER A 69 -7.86 -25.60 -15.32
CA SER A 69 -7.15 -25.97 -14.09
C SER A 69 -5.66 -25.59 -14.07
N TYR A 70 -5.00 -25.51 -15.23
CA TYR A 70 -3.62 -25.02 -15.38
C TYR A 70 -3.36 -23.65 -14.73
N LEU A 71 -4.39 -22.81 -14.57
CA LEU A 71 -4.32 -21.55 -13.81
C LEU A 71 -3.75 -21.74 -12.39
N TRP A 72 -4.05 -22.89 -11.78
CA TRP A 72 -3.73 -23.18 -10.38
C TRP A 72 -2.39 -23.89 -10.17
N ARG A 73 -1.64 -24.20 -11.24
CA ARG A 73 -0.40 -25.02 -11.13
C ARG A 73 0.63 -24.47 -10.14
N ARG A 74 0.72 -23.15 -9.97
CA ARG A 74 1.61 -22.52 -8.97
C ARG A 74 1.13 -22.76 -7.55
N LEU A 75 -0.18 -22.82 -7.32
CA LEU A 75 -0.76 -23.17 -6.03
C LEU A 75 -0.62 -24.67 -5.74
N LEU A 76 -0.71 -25.54 -6.75
CA LEU A 76 -0.37 -26.95 -6.60
C LEU A 76 1.11 -27.14 -6.22
N ALA A 77 2.01 -26.38 -6.88
CA ALA A 77 3.45 -26.41 -6.57
C ALA A 77 3.76 -25.84 -5.18
N ALA A 78 3.04 -24.80 -4.75
CA ALA A 78 3.16 -24.19 -3.43
C ALA A 78 2.13 -24.75 -2.43
N ARG A 79 1.74 -26.03 -2.58
CA ARG A 79 0.74 -26.65 -1.71
C ARG A 79 1.12 -26.45 -0.23
N PRO A 80 0.18 -26.05 0.65
CA PRO A 80 0.47 -25.97 2.07
C PRO A 80 0.81 -27.35 2.63
N ALA A 81 1.72 -27.42 3.60
CA ALA A 81 2.05 -28.68 4.26
C ALA A 81 0.80 -29.33 4.88
N GLY A 82 0.58 -30.61 4.62
CA GLY A 82 -0.59 -31.34 5.11
C GLY A 82 -1.90 -31.10 4.32
N TRP A 83 -1.89 -30.27 3.27
CA TRP A 83 -3.07 -29.98 2.45
C TRP A 83 -3.00 -30.62 1.05
N ARG A 84 -4.14 -31.17 0.60
CA ARG A 84 -4.35 -31.59 -0.79
C ARG A 84 -4.86 -30.42 -1.62
N VAL A 85 -4.42 -30.29 -2.88
CA VAL A 85 -4.91 -29.26 -3.80
C VAL A 85 -5.56 -29.95 -4.99
N ILE A 86 -6.82 -29.61 -5.26
CA ILE A 86 -7.61 -30.16 -6.37
C ILE A 86 -8.11 -29.00 -7.22
N ALA A 87 -7.76 -29.04 -8.51
CA ALA A 87 -8.20 -28.07 -9.51
C ALA A 87 -8.91 -28.80 -10.65
N PRO A 88 -10.26 -28.86 -10.66
CA PRO A 88 -11.00 -29.45 -11.76
C PRO A 88 -11.12 -28.52 -12.97
N ASP A 89 -11.16 -29.13 -14.15
CA ASP A 89 -11.70 -28.48 -15.33
C ASP A 89 -13.23 -28.62 -15.30
N GLN A 90 -13.96 -27.51 -15.31
CA GLN A 90 -15.43 -27.56 -15.37
C GLN A 90 -15.91 -28.35 -16.60
N LEU A 91 -17.05 -29.06 -16.54
CA LEU A 91 -17.60 -29.75 -17.71
C LEU A 91 -17.77 -28.80 -18.90
N GLY A 92 -17.39 -29.28 -20.09
CA GLY A 92 -17.29 -28.48 -21.31
C GLY A 92 -15.99 -27.67 -21.46
N MET A 93 -15.28 -27.38 -20.37
CA MET A 93 -14.06 -26.57 -20.33
C MET A 93 -12.80 -27.45 -20.31
N GLY A 94 -11.63 -26.84 -20.54
CA GLY A 94 -10.34 -27.51 -20.41
C GLY A 94 -10.27 -28.87 -21.13
N TRP A 95 -9.87 -29.91 -20.43
CA TRP A 95 -9.81 -31.31 -20.89
C TRP A 95 -10.92 -32.20 -20.34
N SER A 96 -11.88 -31.63 -19.59
CA SER A 96 -13.12 -32.30 -19.22
C SER A 96 -14.00 -32.59 -20.46
N GLN A 97 -14.89 -33.57 -20.32
CA GLN A 97 -15.82 -34.00 -21.36
C GLN A 97 -16.58 -32.80 -21.96
N ARG A 98 -16.69 -32.79 -23.29
CA ARG A 98 -17.52 -31.81 -24.01
C ARG A 98 -18.98 -32.23 -23.94
N LEU A 99 -19.86 -31.25 -23.77
CA LEU A 99 -21.29 -31.46 -23.59
C LEU A 99 -22.05 -31.10 -24.86
N ASP A 100 -23.17 -31.78 -25.07
CA ASP A 100 -24.06 -31.54 -26.21
C ASP A 100 -25.02 -30.36 -25.97
N ARG A 101 -25.14 -29.91 -24.72
CA ARG A 101 -25.95 -28.75 -24.32
C ARG A 101 -25.20 -27.84 -23.34
N PRO A 102 -25.56 -26.55 -23.27
CA PRO A 102 -25.01 -25.63 -22.28
C PRO A 102 -25.41 -26.04 -20.85
N ARG A 103 -24.58 -25.62 -19.89
CA ARG A 103 -24.83 -25.74 -18.44
C ARG A 103 -25.10 -24.37 -17.85
N THR A 104 -26.18 -24.24 -17.07
CA THR A 104 -26.49 -23.04 -16.29
C THR A 104 -25.62 -22.93 -15.03
N LEU A 105 -25.63 -21.78 -14.37
CA LEU A 105 -24.90 -21.58 -13.10
C LEU A 105 -25.34 -22.60 -12.04
N ALA A 106 -26.64 -22.85 -11.93
CA ALA A 106 -27.20 -23.84 -11.01
C ALA A 106 -26.62 -25.24 -11.26
N GLU A 107 -26.55 -25.64 -12.53
CA GLU A 107 -26.00 -26.93 -12.93
C GLU A 107 -24.48 -26.99 -12.70
N ARG A 108 -23.74 -25.90 -12.88
CA ARG A 108 -22.28 -25.88 -12.60
C ARG A 108 -21.97 -26.05 -11.12
N VAL A 109 -22.76 -25.43 -10.24
CA VAL A 109 -22.63 -25.59 -8.79
C VAL A 109 -22.95 -27.04 -8.40
N ALA A 110 -24.03 -27.58 -8.97
CA ALA A 110 -24.43 -28.96 -8.82
C ALA A 110 -23.34 -29.96 -9.26
N ASP A 111 -22.82 -29.79 -10.47
CA ASP A 111 -21.76 -30.58 -11.08
C ASP A 111 -20.50 -30.60 -10.21
N LEU A 112 -20.14 -29.45 -9.60
CA LEU A 112 -19.00 -29.36 -8.67
C LEU A 112 -19.26 -30.14 -7.37
N GLY A 113 -20.49 -30.11 -6.85
CA GLY A 113 -20.89 -30.93 -5.70
C GLY A 113 -20.78 -32.44 -5.98
N ASP A 114 -21.27 -32.86 -7.15
CA ASP A 114 -21.23 -34.26 -7.58
C ASP A 114 -19.77 -34.74 -7.75
N LEU A 115 -18.88 -33.90 -8.30
CA LEU A 115 -17.44 -34.19 -8.36
C LEU A 115 -16.80 -34.29 -6.96
N SER A 116 -17.08 -33.34 -6.07
CA SER A 116 -16.54 -33.33 -4.71
C SER A 116 -16.92 -34.60 -3.95
N ALA A 117 -18.16 -35.08 -4.12
CA ALA A 117 -18.61 -36.36 -3.56
C ALA A 117 -17.84 -37.54 -4.16
N ALA A 118 -17.69 -37.60 -5.49
CA ALA A 118 -16.95 -38.66 -6.18
C ALA A 118 -15.45 -38.71 -5.80
N LEU A 119 -14.87 -37.57 -5.42
CA LEU A 119 -13.49 -37.46 -4.93
C LEU A 119 -13.34 -37.77 -3.43
N GLY A 120 -14.45 -38.05 -2.72
CA GLY A 120 -14.47 -38.34 -1.29
C GLY A 120 -14.13 -37.13 -0.42
N LEU A 121 -14.51 -35.91 -0.83
CA LEU A 121 -14.26 -34.71 -0.05
C LEU A 121 -15.27 -34.61 1.10
N THR A 122 -14.82 -34.97 2.31
CA THR A 122 -15.65 -34.94 3.54
C THR A 122 -15.36 -33.75 4.44
N GLY A 123 -14.50 -32.82 4.02
CA GLY A 123 -14.01 -31.72 4.85
C GLY A 123 -12.76 -32.06 5.67
N PRO A 124 -12.04 -31.05 6.18
CA PRO A 124 -12.25 -29.62 5.94
C PRO A 124 -11.82 -29.18 4.52
N VAL A 125 -12.62 -28.31 3.87
CA VAL A 125 -12.38 -27.78 2.51
C VAL A 125 -12.23 -26.26 2.52
N VAL A 126 -11.19 -25.75 1.88
CA VAL A 126 -11.06 -24.33 1.51
C VAL A 126 -11.35 -24.18 0.02
N THR A 127 -12.35 -23.39 -0.34
CA THR A 127 -12.59 -23.10 -1.76
C THR A 127 -11.69 -21.97 -2.24
N VAL A 128 -11.20 -22.07 -3.47
CA VAL A 128 -10.36 -21.05 -4.11
C VAL A 128 -10.97 -20.73 -5.47
N GLY A 129 -11.52 -19.54 -5.64
CA GLY A 129 -12.24 -19.15 -6.84
C GLY A 129 -11.58 -17.98 -7.57
N HIS A 130 -11.48 -18.06 -8.90
CA HIS A 130 -11.07 -16.93 -9.75
C HIS A 130 -12.10 -16.68 -10.84
N ASP A 131 -12.36 -15.41 -11.17
CA ASP A 131 -13.30 -15.03 -12.25
C ASP A 131 -14.68 -15.68 -11.98
N TRP A 132 -15.42 -16.15 -12.97
CA TRP A 132 -16.67 -16.89 -12.80
C TRP A 132 -16.53 -18.18 -11.99
N GLY A 133 -15.31 -18.71 -11.80
CA GLY A 133 -15.08 -19.79 -10.86
C GLY A 133 -15.35 -19.39 -9.41
N GLY A 134 -15.23 -18.09 -9.09
CA GLY A 134 -15.59 -17.55 -7.77
C GLY A 134 -17.05 -17.75 -7.40
N ILE A 135 -17.99 -17.36 -8.27
CA ILE A 135 -19.42 -17.55 -7.99
C ILE A 135 -19.81 -19.04 -7.93
N VAL A 136 -19.23 -19.88 -8.79
CA VAL A 136 -19.45 -21.35 -8.74
C VAL A 136 -18.91 -21.93 -7.44
N SER A 137 -17.71 -21.52 -7.02
CA SER A 137 -17.09 -21.96 -5.76
C SER A 137 -17.88 -21.53 -4.52
N LEU A 138 -18.51 -20.36 -4.57
CA LEU A 138 -19.36 -19.85 -3.49
C LEU A 138 -20.71 -20.57 -3.44
N GLY A 139 -21.29 -20.92 -4.59
CA GLY A 139 -22.46 -21.80 -4.63
C GLY A 139 -22.18 -23.15 -3.97
N TRP A 140 -21.01 -23.75 -4.25
CA TRP A 140 -20.57 -24.96 -3.55
C TRP A 140 -20.38 -24.73 -2.05
N ALA A 141 -19.71 -23.62 -1.67
CA ALA A 141 -19.47 -23.28 -0.26
C ALA A 141 -20.77 -23.13 0.54
N LEU A 142 -21.81 -22.53 -0.05
CA LEU A 142 -23.12 -22.39 0.57
C LEU A 142 -23.88 -23.71 0.68
N ALA A 143 -23.75 -24.60 -0.32
CA ALA A 143 -24.38 -25.92 -0.30
C ALA A 143 -23.67 -26.93 0.63
N HIS A 144 -22.41 -26.68 0.98
CA HIS A 144 -21.56 -27.60 1.75
C HIS A 144 -20.93 -26.94 2.98
N ARG A 145 -21.69 -26.08 3.69
CA ARG A 145 -21.21 -25.32 4.85
C ARG A 145 -20.55 -26.19 5.93
N GLU A 146 -21.07 -27.40 6.17
CA GLU A 146 -20.51 -28.33 7.16
C GLU A 146 -19.08 -28.79 6.83
N GLN A 147 -18.72 -28.82 5.54
CA GLN A 147 -17.38 -29.20 5.09
C GLN A 147 -16.45 -27.98 4.95
N LEU A 148 -17.01 -26.77 4.94
CA LEU A 148 -16.30 -25.55 4.59
C LEU A 148 -15.45 -25.04 5.76
N ARG A 149 -14.17 -24.80 5.48
CA ARG A 149 -13.21 -24.25 6.42
C ARG A 149 -12.81 -22.80 6.13
N GLY A 150 -12.93 -22.37 4.88
CA GLY A 150 -12.61 -21.02 4.47
C GLY A 150 -12.82 -20.79 2.98
N VAL A 151 -12.78 -19.53 2.56
CA VAL A 151 -12.97 -19.13 1.15
C VAL A 151 -11.86 -18.19 0.71
N VAL A 152 -11.28 -18.45 -0.46
CA VAL A 152 -10.34 -17.55 -1.15
C VAL A 152 -10.96 -17.10 -2.46
N LEU A 153 -11.06 -15.80 -2.68
CA LEU A 153 -11.59 -15.22 -3.91
C LEU A 153 -10.55 -14.32 -4.58
N ALA A 154 -10.37 -14.52 -5.88
CA ALA A 154 -9.53 -13.70 -6.74
C ALA A 154 -10.35 -13.08 -7.87
N ASN A 155 -10.25 -11.75 -8.08
CA ASN A 155 -10.84 -11.02 -9.23
C ASN A 155 -12.14 -11.65 -9.77
N THR A 156 -13.23 -11.54 -9.01
CA THR A 156 -14.51 -12.22 -9.28
C THR A 156 -15.70 -11.32 -8.95
N ALA A 157 -16.92 -11.72 -9.29
CA ALA A 157 -18.14 -11.03 -8.88
C ALA A 157 -19.22 -12.05 -8.52
N VAL A 158 -19.97 -11.76 -7.46
CA VAL A 158 -21.15 -12.55 -7.05
C VAL A 158 -22.46 -11.89 -7.45
N ALA A 159 -22.45 -10.57 -7.62
CA ALA A 159 -23.60 -9.80 -8.06
C ALA A 159 -23.19 -8.75 -9.11
N MET A 160 -24.18 -8.26 -9.85
CA MET A 160 -24.09 -6.98 -10.54
C MET A 160 -24.72 -5.92 -9.62
N PRO A 161 -23.92 -5.03 -9.01
CA PRO A 161 -24.45 -3.99 -8.12
C PRO A 161 -25.53 -3.16 -8.81
N GLU A 162 -26.44 -2.58 -8.02
CA GLU A 162 -27.57 -1.81 -8.56
C GLU A 162 -27.10 -0.69 -9.52
N GLY A 163 -27.73 -0.62 -10.70
CA GLY A 163 -27.35 0.31 -11.76
C GLY A 163 -26.09 -0.07 -12.55
N ASP A 164 -25.36 -1.12 -12.18
CA ASP A 164 -24.29 -1.68 -12.99
C ASP A 164 -24.87 -2.47 -14.16
N ARG A 165 -24.32 -2.22 -15.34
CA ARG A 165 -24.67 -2.99 -16.54
C ARG A 165 -23.67 -4.13 -16.77
N GLY A 166 -22.74 -4.35 -15.84
CA GLY A 166 -21.66 -5.32 -15.93
C GLY A 166 -20.47 -4.85 -16.79
N PRO A 167 -19.42 -5.68 -16.93
CA PRO A 167 -18.19 -5.28 -17.61
C PRO A 167 -18.41 -5.05 -19.11
N ALA A 168 -17.93 -3.92 -19.64
CA ALA A 168 -18.18 -3.54 -21.03
C ALA A 168 -17.63 -4.54 -22.04
N LEU A 169 -16.43 -5.10 -21.78
CA LEU A 169 -15.81 -6.12 -22.63
C LEU A 169 -16.68 -7.38 -22.74
N ILE A 170 -17.25 -7.83 -21.61
CA ILE A 170 -18.08 -9.02 -21.56
C ILE A 170 -19.43 -8.77 -22.23
N ARG A 171 -20.05 -7.60 -22.03
CA ARG A 171 -21.28 -7.25 -22.76
C ARG A 171 -21.11 -7.25 -24.27
N MET A 172 -19.99 -6.74 -24.77
CA MET A 172 -19.69 -6.76 -26.21
C MET A 172 -19.54 -8.20 -26.71
N ALA A 173 -18.84 -9.05 -25.95
CA ALA A 173 -18.71 -10.48 -26.27
C ALA A 173 -20.04 -11.25 -26.11
N HIS A 174 -20.97 -10.76 -25.28
CA HIS A 174 -22.29 -11.36 -25.07
C HIS A 174 -23.28 -11.04 -26.20
N ALA A 175 -23.06 -9.97 -26.97
CA ALA A 175 -24.00 -9.50 -27.98
C ALA A 175 -24.34 -10.62 -29.01
N PRO A 176 -25.63 -10.78 -29.38
CA PRO A 176 -26.03 -11.77 -30.39
C PRO A 176 -25.24 -11.63 -31.69
N GLY A 177 -24.87 -12.76 -32.32
CA GLY A 177 -24.00 -12.79 -33.51
C GLY A 177 -22.51 -12.58 -33.22
N VAL A 178 -22.16 -11.58 -32.40
CA VAL A 178 -20.76 -11.33 -31.97
C VAL A 178 -20.25 -12.46 -31.10
N ARG A 179 -21.08 -12.96 -30.17
CA ARG A 179 -20.73 -14.06 -29.26
C ARG A 179 -20.16 -15.24 -30.01
N SER A 180 -20.94 -15.84 -30.92
CA SER A 180 -20.51 -17.02 -31.68
C SER A 180 -19.19 -16.77 -32.45
N ALA A 181 -19.06 -15.62 -33.11
CA ALA A 181 -17.86 -15.30 -33.87
C ALA A 181 -16.60 -15.15 -32.99
N VAL A 182 -16.70 -14.47 -31.85
CA VAL A 182 -15.57 -14.11 -30.99
C VAL A 182 -15.19 -15.23 -30.02
N THR A 183 -16.17 -15.96 -29.50
CA THR A 183 -15.95 -17.00 -28.47
C THR A 183 -15.81 -18.40 -29.06
N VAL A 184 -16.45 -18.69 -30.21
CA VAL A 184 -16.45 -20.03 -30.83
C VAL A 184 -15.70 -20.05 -32.16
N GLY A 185 -16.12 -19.21 -33.12
CA GLY A 185 -15.58 -19.19 -34.48
C GLY A 185 -14.08 -18.91 -34.52
N THR A 186 -13.60 -18.03 -33.65
CA THR A 186 -12.18 -17.64 -33.56
C THR A 186 -11.61 -17.90 -32.16
N PRO A 187 -10.28 -17.98 -32.00
CA PRO A 187 -9.64 -18.08 -30.68
C PRO A 187 -9.49 -16.71 -29.99
N VAL A 188 -10.11 -15.65 -30.51
CA VAL A 188 -9.90 -14.27 -30.04
C VAL A 188 -10.22 -14.13 -28.56
N PHE A 189 -11.35 -14.66 -28.09
CA PHE A 189 -11.72 -14.57 -26.67
C PHE A 189 -10.68 -15.24 -25.75
N VAL A 190 -10.28 -16.47 -26.07
CA VAL A 190 -9.27 -17.23 -25.33
C VAL A 190 -7.91 -16.50 -25.29
N ARG A 191 -7.46 -16.00 -26.44
CA ARG A 191 -6.18 -15.29 -26.54
C ARG A 191 -6.24 -13.91 -25.86
N ALA A 192 -7.38 -13.23 -25.91
CA ALA A 192 -7.58 -11.94 -25.27
C ALA A 192 -7.49 -12.03 -23.75
N THR A 193 -8.03 -13.07 -23.11
CA THR A 193 -7.93 -13.27 -21.66
C THR A 193 -6.48 -13.24 -21.18
N THR A 194 -5.58 -13.99 -21.82
CA THR A 194 -4.15 -13.99 -21.46
C THR A 194 -3.42 -12.68 -21.80
N ALA A 195 -3.97 -11.87 -22.70
CA ALA A 195 -3.38 -10.58 -23.08
C ALA A 195 -3.73 -9.46 -22.08
N LEU A 196 -4.74 -9.67 -21.22
CA LEU A 196 -5.09 -8.76 -20.12
C LEU A 196 -4.04 -8.78 -19.00
N SER A 197 -3.26 -9.86 -18.89
CA SER A 197 -2.22 -10.01 -17.89
C SER A 197 -1.19 -8.88 -17.87
N ARG A 198 -0.75 -8.54 -16.66
CA ARG A 198 0.27 -7.53 -16.39
C ARG A 198 1.20 -8.05 -15.29
N PRO A 199 2.51 -8.26 -15.59
CA PRO A 199 3.18 -8.08 -16.89
C PRO A 199 2.69 -9.05 -17.99
N PRO A 200 3.01 -8.81 -19.27
CA PRO A 200 2.66 -9.74 -20.35
C PRO A 200 3.20 -11.14 -20.08
N LEU A 201 2.38 -12.17 -20.29
CA LEU A 201 2.77 -13.56 -20.05
C LEU A 201 3.73 -14.08 -21.13
N PRO A 202 4.66 -14.99 -20.77
CA PRO A 202 5.49 -15.69 -21.75
C PRO A 202 4.64 -16.41 -22.81
N PRO A 203 5.08 -16.46 -24.08
CA PRO A 203 4.33 -17.11 -25.16
C PRO A 203 3.89 -18.54 -24.85
N ALA A 204 4.80 -19.37 -24.31
CA ALA A 204 4.50 -20.77 -23.95
C ALA A 204 3.38 -20.89 -22.90
N VAL A 205 3.31 -19.96 -21.94
CA VAL A 205 2.22 -19.93 -20.94
C VAL A 205 0.89 -19.55 -21.61
N ARG A 206 0.91 -18.58 -22.55
CA ARG A 206 -0.28 -18.19 -23.32
C ARG A 206 -0.79 -19.32 -24.22
N ASP A 207 0.12 -20.12 -24.76
CA ASP A 207 -0.20 -21.29 -25.57
C ASP A 207 -0.77 -22.43 -24.72
N ALA A 208 -0.25 -22.66 -23.52
CA ALA A 208 -0.80 -23.62 -22.56
C ALA A 208 -2.26 -23.31 -22.18
N PHE A 209 -2.61 -22.04 -21.95
CA PHE A 209 -4.01 -21.63 -21.73
C PHE A 209 -4.90 -21.89 -22.95
N ALA A 210 -4.36 -21.76 -24.17
CA ALA A 210 -5.13 -21.95 -25.41
C ALA A 210 -5.19 -23.41 -25.87
N ALA A 211 -4.34 -24.30 -25.35
CA ALA A 211 -4.19 -25.68 -25.79
C ALA A 211 -5.51 -26.48 -25.81
N PRO A 212 -6.41 -26.39 -24.80
CA PRO A 212 -7.67 -27.12 -24.83
C PRO A 212 -8.69 -26.56 -25.82
N TYR A 213 -8.42 -25.42 -26.46
CA TYR A 213 -9.38 -24.63 -27.23
C TYR A 213 -8.97 -24.41 -28.70
N ARG A 214 -8.14 -25.30 -29.26
CA ARG A 214 -7.58 -25.17 -30.62
C ARG A 214 -8.65 -25.17 -31.73
N THR A 215 -9.73 -25.93 -31.58
CA THR A 215 -10.81 -26.01 -32.59
C THR A 215 -12.09 -25.31 -32.16
N ALA A 216 -12.93 -24.92 -33.13
CA ALA A 216 -14.23 -24.29 -32.85
C ALA A 216 -15.14 -25.20 -32.01
N ALA A 217 -15.16 -26.51 -32.31
CA ALA A 217 -15.90 -27.49 -31.52
C ALA A 217 -15.49 -27.48 -30.03
N ARG A 218 -14.18 -27.37 -29.74
CA ARG A 218 -13.69 -27.29 -28.36
C ARG A 218 -13.93 -25.94 -27.68
N ARG A 219 -14.27 -24.89 -28.44
CA ARG A 219 -14.62 -23.55 -27.95
C ARG A 219 -16.12 -23.33 -27.76
N ARG A 220 -17.00 -24.27 -28.15
CA ARG A 220 -18.46 -24.13 -27.97
C ARG A 220 -18.82 -23.77 -26.52
N ALA A 221 -18.26 -24.48 -25.56
CA ALA A 221 -18.48 -24.25 -24.14
C ALA A 221 -18.01 -22.86 -23.65
N VAL A 222 -16.98 -22.27 -24.28
CA VAL A 222 -16.56 -20.89 -23.97
C VAL A 222 -17.69 -19.91 -24.32
N GLY A 223 -18.33 -20.11 -25.47
CA GLY A 223 -19.49 -19.32 -25.89
C GLY A 223 -20.73 -19.56 -25.05
N ASP A 224 -20.99 -20.81 -24.67
CA ASP A 224 -22.10 -21.20 -23.80
C ASP A 224 -21.95 -20.59 -22.40
N PHE A 225 -20.73 -20.58 -21.85
CA PHE A 225 -20.44 -19.95 -20.57
C PHE A 225 -20.69 -18.43 -20.66
N VAL A 226 -20.21 -17.76 -21.72
CA VAL A 226 -20.51 -16.33 -21.92
C VAL A 226 -22.03 -16.11 -22.03
N ALA A 227 -22.75 -16.99 -22.72
CA ALA A 227 -24.20 -16.90 -22.86
C ALA A 227 -24.97 -17.02 -21.54
N ASP A 228 -24.40 -17.69 -20.55
CA ASP A 228 -25.00 -17.94 -19.24
C ASP A 228 -24.86 -16.76 -18.26
N ILE A 229 -24.18 -15.69 -18.67
CA ILE A 229 -23.98 -14.50 -17.86
C ILE A 229 -25.31 -13.71 -17.75
N PRO A 230 -25.90 -13.57 -16.54
CA PRO A 230 -27.28 -13.14 -16.36
C PRO A 230 -27.48 -11.61 -16.43
N PHE A 231 -27.17 -10.99 -17.57
CA PHE A 231 -27.33 -9.54 -17.78
C PHE A 231 -28.79 -9.03 -17.71
N ALA A 232 -29.78 -9.91 -17.92
CA ALA A 232 -31.20 -9.56 -17.94
C ALA A 232 -31.92 -10.11 -16.69
N PRO A 233 -32.93 -9.40 -16.15
CA PRO A 233 -33.70 -9.85 -14.98
C PRO A 233 -34.35 -11.23 -15.14
N GLY A 234 -34.81 -11.59 -16.34
CA GLY A 234 -35.44 -12.90 -16.61
C GLY A 234 -34.48 -14.03 -17.00
N HIS A 235 -33.17 -13.87 -16.81
CA HIS A 235 -32.19 -14.88 -17.22
C HIS A 235 -32.23 -16.12 -16.30
N PRO A 236 -32.16 -17.37 -16.82
CA PRO A 236 -32.27 -18.60 -16.00
C PRO A 236 -31.28 -18.70 -14.84
N SER A 237 -30.05 -18.21 -15.02
CA SER A 237 -29.01 -18.20 -13.97
C SER A 237 -29.11 -17.03 -12.99
N ARG A 238 -30.06 -16.10 -13.18
CA ARG A 238 -30.22 -14.91 -12.34
C ARG A 238 -30.68 -15.25 -10.90
N PRO A 239 -31.70 -16.10 -10.69
CA PRO A 239 -32.16 -16.41 -9.33
C PRO A 239 -31.06 -17.04 -8.46
N VAL A 240 -30.31 -18.01 -9.02
CA VAL A 240 -29.21 -18.66 -8.30
C VAL A 240 -28.04 -17.70 -8.07
N GLN A 241 -27.76 -16.77 -9.00
CA GLN A 241 -26.77 -15.71 -8.75
C GLN A 241 -27.17 -14.85 -7.55
N GLU A 242 -28.44 -14.40 -7.49
CA GLU A 242 -28.96 -13.57 -6.40
C GLU A 242 -28.95 -14.32 -5.07
N GLU A 243 -29.38 -15.60 -5.07
CA GLU A 243 -29.30 -16.48 -3.90
C GLU A 243 -27.87 -16.63 -3.37
N ILE A 244 -26.89 -16.86 -4.26
CA ILE A 244 -25.48 -16.93 -3.87
C ILE A 244 -25.01 -15.58 -3.31
N ALA A 245 -25.33 -14.48 -3.98
CA ALA A 245 -24.91 -13.16 -3.56
C ALA A 245 -25.44 -12.81 -2.15
N GLU A 246 -26.71 -13.11 -1.87
CA GLU A 246 -27.31 -12.89 -0.55
C GLU A 246 -26.78 -13.89 0.49
N GLY A 247 -26.65 -15.17 0.13
CA GLY A 247 -26.19 -16.23 1.02
C GLY A 247 -24.75 -16.03 1.51
N VAL A 248 -23.88 -15.41 0.69
CA VAL A 248 -22.50 -15.08 1.05
C VAL A 248 -22.40 -14.20 2.30
N CYS A 249 -23.39 -13.33 2.54
CA CYS A 249 -23.44 -12.48 3.75
C CYS A 249 -23.52 -13.30 5.04
N GLY A 250 -24.02 -14.54 4.97
CA GLY A 250 -24.15 -15.45 6.10
C GLY A 250 -23.02 -16.47 6.23
N LEU A 251 -21.89 -16.30 5.52
CA LEU A 251 -20.69 -17.13 5.70
C LEU A 251 -19.88 -16.61 6.88
N ASP A 252 -19.72 -17.45 7.90
CA ASP A 252 -18.98 -17.18 9.15
C ASP A 252 -17.56 -17.76 9.16
N VAL A 253 -17.17 -18.47 8.10
CA VAL A 253 -15.81 -18.97 7.92
C VAL A 253 -14.83 -17.85 7.56
N PRO A 254 -13.53 -18.01 7.87
CA PRO A 254 -12.50 -17.09 7.39
C PRO A 254 -12.54 -16.93 5.86
N ALA A 255 -12.34 -15.69 5.40
CA ALA A 255 -12.29 -15.37 3.98
C ALA A 255 -11.03 -14.55 3.62
N LEU A 256 -10.48 -14.80 2.43
CA LEU A 256 -9.36 -14.05 1.85
C LEU A 256 -9.73 -13.54 0.45
N LEU A 257 -9.67 -12.24 0.28
CA LEU A 257 -9.84 -11.55 -0.99
C LEU A 257 -8.48 -11.15 -1.53
N LEU A 258 -8.16 -11.61 -2.75
CA LEU A 258 -6.93 -11.31 -3.45
C LEU A 258 -7.27 -10.56 -4.73
N TRP A 259 -6.67 -9.40 -4.97
CA TRP A 259 -7.15 -8.52 -6.03
C TRP A 259 -6.05 -7.89 -6.89
N GLY A 260 -6.21 -7.98 -8.20
CA GLY A 260 -5.47 -7.25 -9.22
C GLY A 260 -6.21 -5.98 -9.63
N PRO A 261 -5.77 -4.77 -9.19
CA PRO A 261 -6.54 -3.53 -9.39
C PRO A 261 -6.63 -3.07 -10.85
N ARG A 262 -5.81 -3.62 -11.75
CA ARG A 262 -5.83 -3.26 -13.18
C ARG A 262 -6.77 -4.13 -14.01
N ASP A 263 -7.57 -4.98 -13.38
CA ASP A 263 -8.52 -5.83 -14.07
C ASP A 263 -9.62 -5.00 -14.75
N PRO A 264 -9.78 -5.07 -16.08
CA PRO A 264 -10.82 -4.34 -16.80
C PRO A 264 -12.20 -5.04 -16.74
N VAL A 265 -12.25 -6.28 -16.25
CA VAL A 265 -13.45 -7.10 -16.09
C VAL A 265 -13.96 -6.97 -14.67
N PHE A 266 -13.18 -7.43 -13.69
CA PHE A 266 -13.52 -7.38 -12.26
C PHE A 266 -12.80 -6.23 -11.57
N GLY A 267 -13.25 -5.00 -11.85
CA GLY A 267 -12.70 -3.80 -11.23
C GLY A 267 -13.12 -3.59 -9.76
N GLU A 268 -12.61 -2.51 -9.15
CA GLU A 268 -12.81 -2.14 -7.74
C GLU A 268 -14.25 -2.23 -7.21
N ARG A 269 -15.26 -1.96 -8.05
CA ARG A 269 -16.67 -2.01 -7.64
C ARG A 269 -17.11 -3.40 -7.15
N TYR A 270 -16.61 -4.47 -7.75
CA TYR A 270 -16.95 -5.83 -7.36
C TYR A 270 -16.22 -6.22 -6.08
N LEU A 271 -14.99 -5.73 -5.89
CA LEU A 271 -14.30 -5.83 -4.62
C LEU A 271 -15.05 -5.08 -3.52
N THR A 272 -15.55 -3.87 -3.77
CA THR A 272 -16.37 -3.12 -2.81
C THR A 272 -17.64 -3.89 -2.43
N ASP A 273 -18.36 -4.47 -3.39
CA ASP A 273 -19.54 -5.32 -3.12
C ASP A 273 -19.16 -6.53 -2.25
N LEU A 274 -18.12 -7.28 -2.64
CA LEU A 274 -17.65 -8.44 -1.86
C LEU A 274 -17.22 -8.07 -0.43
N ARG A 275 -16.55 -6.93 -0.25
CA ARG A 275 -16.19 -6.43 1.10
C ARG A 275 -17.41 -6.04 1.92
N GLY A 276 -18.47 -5.56 1.30
CA GLY A 276 -19.74 -5.30 1.97
C GLY A 276 -20.42 -6.58 2.45
N ARG A 277 -20.31 -7.65 1.66
CA ARG A 277 -20.89 -8.98 1.97
C ARG A 277 -20.04 -9.79 2.95
N LEU A 278 -18.72 -9.66 2.88
CA LEU A 278 -17.74 -10.36 3.72
C LEU A 278 -16.86 -9.35 4.46
N PRO A 279 -17.41 -8.58 5.44
CA PRO A 279 -16.68 -7.52 6.13
C PRO A 279 -15.50 -8.05 6.96
N HIS A 280 -15.53 -9.33 7.37
CA HIS A 280 -14.45 -10.02 8.09
C HIS A 280 -13.32 -10.52 7.19
N ALA A 281 -13.46 -10.44 5.86
CA ALA A 281 -12.46 -11.00 4.96
C ALA A 281 -11.14 -10.23 5.02
N ALA A 282 -10.05 -10.98 5.13
CA ALA A 282 -8.72 -10.46 4.87
C ALA A 282 -8.64 -10.01 3.40
N LEU A 283 -7.97 -8.89 3.11
CA LEU A 283 -7.83 -8.38 1.76
C LEU A 283 -6.38 -8.03 1.45
N HIS A 284 -5.88 -8.55 0.32
CA HIS A 284 -4.62 -8.12 -0.26
C HIS A 284 -4.78 -7.68 -1.72
N ARG A 285 -4.25 -6.50 -2.03
CA ARG A 285 -4.19 -5.95 -3.38
C ARG A 285 -2.77 -6.08 -3.95
N PHE A 286 -2.64 -6.75 -5.09
CA PHE A 286 -1.39 -6.85 -5.83
C PHE A 286 -1.27 -5.68 -6.82
N GLU A 287 -0.71 -4.58 -6.36
CA GLU A 287 -0.53 -3.39 -7.19
C GLU A 287 0.32 -3.69 -8.44
N GLY A 288 -0.27 -3.47 -9.62
CA GLY A 288 0.36 -3.77 -10.90
C GLY A 288 -0.26 -4.98 -11.62
N ALA A 289 -0.84 -5.92 -10.86
CA ALA A 289 -1.56 -7.06 -11.39
C ALA A 289 -2.90 -6.64 -12.02
N SER A 290 -3.36 -7.42 -12.99
CA SER A 290 -4.59 -7.20 -13.73
C SER A 290 -5.55 -8.37 -13.52
N HIS A 291 -5.93 -9.08 -14.58
CA HIS A 291 -7.07 -9.99 -14.58
C HIS A 291 -6.72 -11.43 -14.15
N LEU A 292 -5.64 -12.01 -14.68
CA LEU A 292 -5.23 -13.38 -14.34
C LEU A 292 -4.32 -13.35 -13.11
N LEU A 293 -4.90 -13.04 -11.95
CA LEU A 293 -4.14 -12.78 -10.73
C LEU A 293 -3.11 -13.88 -10.36
N PRO A 294 -3.45 -15.20 -10.44
CA PRO A 294 -2.48 -16.27 -10.20
C PRO A 294 -1.25 -16.24 -11.14
N GLU A 295 -1.39 -15.65 -12.33
CA GLU A 295 -0.29 -15.41 -13.26
C GLU A 295 0.43 -14.09 -13.02
N ASP A 296 -0.34 -13.02 -12.86
CA ASP A 296 0.12 -11.63 -12.77
C ASP A 296 0.94 -11.35 -11.50
N ALA A 297 0.62 -12.05 -10.41
CA ALA A 297 1.30 -11.95 -9.13
C ALA A 297 1.71 -13.35 -8.62
N PRO A 298 2.93 -13.83 -8.90
CA PRO A 298 3.38 -15.15 -8.46
C PRO A 298 3.29 -15.37 -6.95
N GLN A 299 3.42 -14.31 -6.15
CA GLN A 299 3.25 -14.32 -4.69
C GLN A 299 1.82 -14.69 -4.25
N TYR A 300 0.86 -14.73 -5.17
CA TYR A 300 -0.49 -15.20 -4.94
C TYR A 300 -0.51 -16.58 -4.28
N ALA A 301 0.30 -17.52 -4.79
CA ALA A 301 0.29 -18.90 -4.30
C ALA A 301 0.82 -18.99 -2.86
N GLU A 302 1.90 -18.27 -2.57
CA GLU A 302 2.46 -18.13 -1.22
C GLU A 302 1.44 -17.47 -0.27
N ALA A 303 0.76 -16.41 -0.71
CA ALA A 303 -0.25 -15.72 0.10
C ALA A 303 -1.41 -16.65 0.49
N VAL A 304 -1.90 -17.47 -0.44
CA VAL A 304 -2.93 -18.48 -0.16
C VAL A 304 -2.38 -19.53 0.82
N ALA A 305 -1.16 -20.03 0.59
CA ALA A 305 -0.59 -21.06 1.44
C ALA A 305 -0.34 -20.59 2.88
N ASP A 306 0.19 -19.37 3.05
CA ASP A 306 0.40 -18.74 4.34
C ASP A 306 -0.93 -18.51 5.08
N TRP A 307 -1.96 -18.07 4.36
CA TRP A 307 -3.28 -17.86 4.94
C TRP A 307 -3.90 -19.18 5.41
N VAL A 308 -3.86 -20.21 4.56
CA VAL A 308 -4.39 -21.54 4.87
C VAL A 308 -3.67 -22.17 6.05
N THR A 309 -2.34 -22.07 6.11
CA THR A 309 -1.54 -22.56 7.25
C THR A 309 -1.90 -21.84 8.56
N GLY A 310 -2.37 -20.59 8.47
CA GLY A 310 -2.86 -19.81 9.60
C GLY A 310 -4.29 -20.15 10.06
N LEU A 311 -5.05 -20.98 9.34
CA LEU A 311 -6.45 -21.33 9.65
C LEU A 311 -6.57 -22.25 10.87
N GLY A 312 -6.26 -21.75 12.06
CA GLY A 312 -6.36 -22.51 13.31
C GLY A 312 -5.51 -21.95 14.45
N SER A 313 -4.59 -21.02 14.18
CA SER A 313 -3.69 -20.48 15.20
C SER A 313 -4.39 -19.53 16.18
N GLY A 314 -5.58 -19.00 15.86
CA GLY A 314 -6.31 -18.06 16.73
C GLY A 314 -5.57 -16.74 17.00
N VAL A 315 -4.37 -16.55 16.42
CA VAL A 315 -3.55 -15.36 16.60
C VAL A 315 -4.04 -14.31 15.61
N ASP A 316 -4.92 -13.43 16.10
CA ASP A 316 -5.05 -12.11 15.50
C ASP A 316 -3.73 -11.36 15.77
N PRO A 317 -2.91 -11.04 14.75
CA PRO A 317 -1.64 -10.34 14.94
C PRO A 317 -1.80 -8.96 15.58
N SER A 318 -3.02 -8.40 15.56
CA SER A 318 -3.34 -7.13 16.21
C SER A 318 -3.64 -7.26 17.71
N ALA A 319 -4.01 -8.46 18.19
CA ALA A 319 -4.51 -8.66 19.55
C ALA A 319 -3.44 -8.61 20.65
N SER A 320 -2.16 -8.69 20.32
CA SER A 320 -1.06 -8.74 21.30
C SER A 320 -0.27 -7.42 21.38
N ARG A 321 -0.96 -6.28 21.50
CA ARG A 321 -0.29 -4.98 21.72
C ARG A 321 -0.78 -4.36 23.04
N PRO A 322 0.12 -3.83 23.89
CA PRO A 322 -0.24 -3.38 25.23
C PRO A 322 -1.32 -2.30 25.18
N GLY A 323 -2.45 -2.60 25.82
CA GLY A 323 -3.53 -1.65 26.02
C GLY A 323 -3.11 -0.64 27.08
N ILE A 324 -2.61 0.53 26.66
CA ILE A 324 -2.46 1.66 27.57
C ILE A 324 -3.87 2.17 27.89
N HIS A 325 -4.38 1.80 29.06
CA HIS A 325 -5.64 2.30 29.60
C HIS A 325 -5.39 3.69 30.19
N SER A 326 -5.43 4.73 29.36
CA SER A 326 -5.60 6.10 29.84
C SER A 326 -7.06 6.52 29.69
N ALA A 327 -7.54 7.44 30.54
CA ALA A 327 -8.82 8.11 30.32
C ALA A 327 -8.91 8.63 28.88
N HIS A 328 -10.00 8.29 28.18
CA HIS A 328 -10.15 8.58 26.76
C HIS A 328 -10.33 10.09 26.54
N ARG A 329 -9.29 10.76 26.05
CA ARG A 329 -9.32 12.17 25.63
C ARG A 329 -9.42 12.23 24.10
N PRO A 330 -10.56 12.70 23.54
CA PRO A 330 -10.74 12.79 22.09
C PRO A 330 -9.71 13.69 21.39
N LEU A 331 -9.48 13.45 20.09
CA LEU A 331 -8.49 14.21 19.30
C LEU A 331 -8.79 15.71 19.23
N TRP A 332 -10.06 16.12 19.35
CA TRP A 332 -10.47 17.53 19.33
C TRP A 332 -10.54 18.18 20.72
N ALA A 333 -10.27 17.45 21.82
CA ALA A 333 -10.44 17.97 23.18
C ALA A 333 -9.64 19.26 23.43
N ALA A 334 -8.43 19.35 22.88
CA ALA A 334 -7.60 20.53 22.99
C ALA A 334 -8.24 21.79 22.37
N LEU A 335 -9.07 21.65 21.34
CA LEU A 335 -9.76 22.80 20.73
C LEU A 335 -10.83 23.35 21.67
N GLU A 336 -11.53 22.46 22.38
CA GLU A 336 -12.58 22.83 23.34
C GLU A 336 -11.97 23.46 24.60
N GLU A 337 -10.88 22.88 25.12
CA GLU A 337 -10.14 23.42 26.27
C GLU A 337 -9.54 24.81 25.99
N ARG A 338 -9.14 25.08 24.75
CA ARG A 338 -8.53 26.34 24.32
C ARG A 338 -9.55 27.38 23.82
N ALA A 339 -10.84 27.05 23.75
CA ALA A 339 -11.85 27.91 23.12
C ALA A 339 -11.92 29.34 23.69
N GLY A 340 -11.57 29.54 24.97
CA GLY A 340 -11.51 30.87 25.59
C GLY A 340 -10.18 31.62 25.44
N ASP A 341 -9.17 31.04 24.79
CA ASP A 341 -7.87 31.68 24.63
C ASP A 341 -7.88 32.68 23.45
N PRO A 342 -7.39 33.92 23.66
CA PRO A 342 -7.44 34.97 22.64
C PRO A 342 -6.39 34.82 21.52
N SER A 343 -5.43 33.90 21.66
CA SER A 343 -4.43 33.63 20.62
C SER A 343 -5.04 32.92 19.40
N PRO A 344 -4.43 33.07 18.21
CA PRO A 344 -4.91 32.36 17.03
C PRO A 344 -4.65 30.84 17.17
N ALA A 345 -5.64 30.04 16.80
CA ALA A 345 -5.51 28.60 16.65
C ALA A 345 -4.79 28.24 15.35
N VAL A 346 -5.17 28.91 14.25
CA VAL A 346 -4.62 28.69 12.91
C VAL A 346 -4.38 30.04 12.23
N VAL A 347 -3.18 30.22 11.67
CA VAL A 347 -2.84 31.33 10.77
C VAL A 347 -2.53 30.78 9.39
N GLU A 348 -3.31 31.20 8.40
CA GLU A 348 -3.19 30.76 7.01
C GLU A 348 -2.08 31.51 6.26
N ALA A 349 -1.67 30.96 5.11
CA ALA A 349 -0.88 31.70 4.13
C ALA A 349 -1.61 33.00 3.74
N GLY A 350 -0.92 34.14 3.80
CA GLY A 350 -1.51 35.47 3.63
C GLY A 350 -2.02 36.13 4.92
N GLY A 351 -1.86 35.49 6.09
CA GLY A 351 -2.00 36.14 7.39
C GLY A 351 -3.41 36.13 7.99
N ARG A 352 -4.40 35.45 7.38
CA ARG A 352 -5.71 35.27 8.01
C ARG A 352 -5.60 34.38 9.25
N ALA A 353 -6.03 34.91 10.39
CA ALA A 353 -6.04 34.22 11.67
C ALA A 353 -7.45 33.73 12.04
N THR A 354 -7.54 32.50 12.54
CA THR A 354 -8.76 31.92 13.12
C THR A 354 -8.53 31.65 14.60
N GLY A 355 -9.41 32.20 15.46
CA GLY A 355 -9.38 31.98 16.91
C GLY A 355 -9.84 30.57 17.32
N TRP A 356 -9.53 30.19 18.56
CA TRP A 356 -9.90 28.87 19.10
C TRP A 356 -11.41 28.68 19.24
N ASP A 357 -12.13 29.72 19.66
CA ASP A 357 -13.61 29.75 19.76
C ASP A 357 -14.27 29.47 18.40
N VAL A 358 -13.81 30.16 17.35
CA VAL A 358 -14.33 30.04 15.99
C VAL A 358 -14.04 28.64 15.45
N LEU A 359 -12.83 28.13 15.66
CA LEU A 359 -12.45 26.80 15.21
C LEU A 359 -13.25 25.71 15.93
N ALA A 360 -13.32 25.74 17.26
CA ALA A 360 -14.04 24.75 18.06
C ALA A 360 -15.54 24.71 17.70
N ARG A 361 -16.17 25.87 17.54
CA ARG A 361 -17.56 25.97 17.08
C ARG A 361 -17.73 25.40 15.66
N ARG A 362 -16.89 25.79 14.71
CA ARG A 362 -16.96 25.31 13.32
C ARG A 362 -16.78 23.78 13.25
N VAL A 363 -15.89 23.22 14.06
CA VAL A 363 -15.70 21.76 14.21
C VAL A 363 -16.97 21.08 14.73
N ALA A 364 -17.59 21.61 15.79
CA ALA A 364 -18.82 21.05 16.36
C ALA A 364 -19.97 21.06 15.35
N GLU A 365 -20.19 22.20 14.69
CA GLU A 365 -21.23 22.38 13.66
C GLU A 365 -21.00 21.46 12.45
N LEU A 366 -19.77 21.38 11.95
CA LEU A 366 -19.44 20.48 10.83
C LEU A 366 -19.59 19.02 11.21
N ALA A 367 -19.21 18.61 12.43
CA ALA A 367 -19.32 17.23 12.86
C ALA A 367 -20.78 16.77 12.90
N ALA A 368 -21.67 17.56 13.49
CA ALA A 368 -23.09 17.26 13.51
C ALA A 368 -23.72 17.30 12.10
N GLY A 369 -23.30 18.24 11.25
CA GLY A 369 -23.75 18.31 9.86
C GLY A 369 -23.30 17.13 9.00
N LEU A 370 -22.07 16.66 9.18
CA LEU A 370 -21.52 15.47 8.53
C LEU A 370 -22.24 14.20 9.00
N ALA A 371 -22.50 14.08 10.31
CA ALA A 371 -23.28 12.99 10.89
C ALA A 371 -24.70 12.94 10.31
N ALA A 372 -25.40 14.08 10.25
CA ALA A 372 -26.71 14.19 9.61
C ALA A 372 -26.68 13.85 8.11
N ALA A 373 -25.54 14.05 7.45
CA ALA A 373 -25.32 13.63 6.07
C ALA A 373 -24.93 12.14 5.94
N GLY A 374 -24.90 11.35 7.02
CA GLY A 374 -24.59 9.92 6.99
C GLY A 374 -23.11 9.58 7.09
N VAL A 375 -22.25 10.51 7.50
CA VAL A 375 -20.86 10.19 7.89
C VAL A 375 -20.85 9.66 9.32
N GLY A 376 -20.34 8.45 9.52
CA GLY A 376 -20.23 7.82 10.84
C GLY A 376 -19.02 6.88 10.95
N PRO A 377 -18.97 6.03 11.99
CA PRO A 377 -17.95 4.98 12.13
C PRO A 377 -17.66 4.24 10.83
N GLY A 378 -16.39 4.19 10.44
CA GLY A 378 -15.93 3.53 9.20
C GLY A 378 -16.13 4.33 7.91
N SER A 379 -16.86 5.46 7.94
CA SER A 379 -17.04 6.32 6.76
C SER A 379 -15.73 7.00 6.38
N ARG A 380 -15.20 6.66 5.20
CA ARG A 380 -13.93 7.21 4.69
C ARG A 380 -14.13 8.53 3.96
N VAL A 381 -13.43 9.58 4.39
CA VAL A 381 -13.52 10.93 3.86
C VAL A 381 -12.18 11.34 3.26
N ALA A 382 -12.10 11.41 1.93
CA ALA A 382 -10.92 11.89 1.22
C ALA A 382 -10.88 13.43 1.21
N LEU A 383 -9.73 14.01 1.59
CA LEU A 383 -9.54 15.46 1.66
C LEU A 383 -8.64 15.95 0.53
N LEU A 384 -9.19 16.78 -0.35
CA LEU A 384 -8.51 17.48 -1.44
C LEU A 384 -8.66 18.99 -1.28
N VAL A 385 -8.33 19.46 -0.08
CA VAL A 385 -8.42 20.86 0.36
C VAL A 385 -7.01 21.39 0.57
N GLU A 386 -6.76 22.64 0.18
CA GLU A 386 -5.51 23.32 0.49
C GLU A 386 -5.35 23.56 2.00
N PRO A 387 -4.11 23.74 2.49
CA PRO A 387 -3.87 24.02 3.90
C PRO A 387 -4.56 25.31 4.35
N SER A 388 -5.52 25.19 5.27
CA SER A 388 -6.37 26.30 5.71
C SER A 388 -7.03 25.99 7.06
N ALA A 389 -7.71 26.98 7.64
CA ALA A 389 -8.59 26.77 8.79
C ALA A 389 -9.73 25.80 8.45
N ASP A 390 -10.22 25.80 7.20
CA ASP A 390 -11.23 24.84 6.73
C ASP A 390 -10.72 23.41 6.67
N LEU A 391 -9.48 23.19 6.20
CA LEU A 391 -8.87 21.86 6.24
C LEU A 391 -8.75 21.37 7.70
N THR A 392 -8.33 22.26 8.60
CA THR A 392 -8.25 21.95 10.02
C THR A 392 -9.64 21.58 10.56
N ALA A 393 -10.62 22.46 10.36
CA ALA A 393 -11.98 22.25 10.85
C ALA A 393 -12.61 20.95 10.33
N VAL A 394 -12.45 20.62 9.04
CA VAL A 394 -13.03 19.40 8.47
C VAL A 394 -12.34 18.13 8.99
N VAL A 395 -11.02 18.14 9.22
CA VAL A 395 -10.30 16.99 9.81
C VAL A 395 -10.85 16.66 11.19
N TYR A 396 -10.90 17.66 12.08
CA TYR A 396 -11.42 17.46 13.44
C TYR A 396 -12.92 17.15 13.45
N ALA A 397 -13.69 17.71 12.52
CA ALA A 397 -15.11 17.41 12.38
C ALA A 397 -15.37 15.97 11.89
N VAL A 398 -14.56 15.46 10.97
CA VAL A 398 -14.63 14.06 10.51
C VAL A 398 -14.33 13.12 11.68
N TRP A 399 -13.27 13.36 12.44
CA TRP A 399 -12.96 12.58 13.64
C TRP A 399 -14.08 12.63 14.68
N ARG A 400 -14.65 13.82 14.90
CA ARG A 400 -15.78 13.99 15.84
C ARG A 400 -17.04 13.31 15.36
N ALA A 401 -17.28 13.23 14.05
CA ALA A 401 -18.36 12.45 13.45
C ALA A 401 -18.10 10.92 13.44
N GLY A 402 -16.93 10.45 13.90
CA GLY A 402 -16.52 9.05 13.83
C GLY A 402 -16.04 8.58 12.46
N GLY A 403 -15.82 9.50 11.52
CA GLY A 403 -15.31 9.20 10.20
C GLY A 403 -13.78 9.02 10.16
N VAL A 404 -13.31 8.41 9.08
CA VAL A 404 -11.90 8.11 8.82
C VAL A 404 -11.35 9.11 7.79
N VAL A 405 -10.33 9.89 8.16
CA VAL A 405 -9.68 10.83 7.24
C VAL A 405 -8.75 10.08 6.30
N VAL A 406 -8.92 10.23 4.98
CA VAL A 406 -8.04 9.63 3.97
C VAL A 406 -7.17 10.69 3.33
N VAL A 407 -5.84 10.54 3.47
CA VAL A 407 -4.85 11.49 2.95
C VAL A 407 -3.90 10.81 1.98
N ALA A 408 -3.83 11.37 0.76
CA ALA A 408 -2.82 11.03 -0.23
C ALA A 408 -2.05 12.30 -0.65
N ASP A 409 -0.72 12.24 -0.52
CA ASP A 409 0.15 13.38 -0.81
C ASP A 409 0.14 13.74 -2.31
N LYS A 410 0.11 15.03 -2.65
CA LYS A 410 0.14 15.52 -4.04
C LYS A 410 1.41 15.09 -4.79
N GLY A 411 2.51 14.85 -4.09
CA GLY A 411 3.78 14.34 -4.62
C GLY A 411 3.69 12.95 -5.25
N LEU A 412 2.60 12.20 -5.00
CA LEU A 412 2.29 10.96 -5.72
C LEU A 412 1.92 11.19 -7.20
N GLY A 413 1.60 12.45 -7.55
CA GLY A 413 1.01 12.82 -8.83
C GLY A 413 -0.41 12.25 -9.02
N LEU A 414 -1.13 12.74 -10.03
CA LEU A 414 -2.52 12.33 -10.29
C LEU A 414 -2.68 10.80 -10.44
N GLY A 415 -1.71 10.15 -11.09
CA GLY A 415 -1.75 8.70 -11.29
C GLY A 415 -1.59 7.91 -9.97
N GLY A 416 -0.70 8.36 -9.07
CA GLY A 416 -0.50 7.75 -7.77
C GLY A 416 -1.65 8.04 -6.82
N MET A 417 -2.14 9.29 -6.78
CA MET A 417 -3.32 9.67 -6.01
C MET A 417 -4.57 8.91 -6.43
N ARG A 418 -4.80 8.72 -7.74
CA ARG A 418 -5.93 7.90 -8.23
C ARG A 418 -5.90 6.49 -7.68
N ARG A 419 -4.73 5.86 -7.64
CA ARG A 419 -4.58 4.49 -7.10
C ARG A 419 -4.81 4.47 -5.59
N ALA A 420 -4.14 5.34 -4.85
CA ALA A 420 -4.25 5.45 -3.39
C ALA A 420 -5.68 5.77 -2.93
N LEU A 421 -6.25 6.89 -3.41
CA LEU A 421 -7.61 7.28 -3.03
C LEU A 421 -8.66 6.31 -3.57
N GLY A 422 -8.42 5.71 -4.75
CA GLY A 422 -9.27 4.65 -5.27
C GLY A 422 -9.29 3.41 -4.38
N SER A 423 -8.13 2.99 -3.87
CA SER A 423 -8.03 1.81 -3.00
C SER A 423 -8.69 2.01 -1.65
N ALA A 424 -8.68 3.24 -1.15
CA ALA A 424 -9.36 3.58 0.09
C ALA A 424 -10.88 3.57 -0.04
N ALA A 425 -11.45 3.61 -1.26
CA ALA A 425 -12.89 3.66 -1.53
C ALA A 425 -13.66 4.69 -0.66
N PRO A 426 -13.32 6.00 -0.74
CA PRO A 426 -13.96 7.02 0.08
C PRO A 426 -15.48 7.10 -0.18
N ALA A 427 -16.25 7.20 0.90
CA ALA A 427 -17.68 7.49 0.86
C ALA A 427 -17.95 8.96 0.54
N VAL A 428 -17.02 9.84 0.93
CA VAL A 428 -17.11 11.29 0.73
C VAL A 428 -15.77 11.84 0.25
N VAL A 429 -15.82 12.79 -0.68
CA VAL A 429 -14.67 13.60 -1.09
C VAL A 429 -14.97 15.06 -0.77
N VAL A 430 -14.20 15.64 0.16
CA VAL A 430 -14.22 17.08 0.46
C VAL A 430 -13.08 17.71 -0.33
N GLY A 431 -13.35 18.77 -1.09
CA GLY A 431 -12.29 19.43 -1.84
C GLY A 431 -12.56 20.87 -2.23
N SER A 432 -11.49 21.58 -2.55
CA SER A 432 -11.58 22.85 -3.28
C SER A 432 -12.13 22.64 -4.68
N ARG A 433 -12.41 23.71 -5.43
CA ARG A 433 -12.86 23.58 -6.83
C ARG A 433 -11.87 22.76 -7.67
N ALA A 434 -10.57 23.02 -7.50
CA ALA A 434 -9.51 22.29 -8.19
C ALA A 434 -9.41 20.83 -7.68
N GLY A 435 -9.50 20.63 -6.37
CA GLY A 435 -9.51 19.29 -5.76
C GLY A 435 -10.67 18.42 -6.26
N LEU A 436 -11.88 18.95 -6.34
CA LEU A 436 -13.06 18.24 -6.84
C LEU A 436 -13.02 17.98 -8.35
N ALA A 437 -12.41 18.88 -9.13
CA ALA A 437 -12.13 18.64 -10.54
C ALA A 437 -11.13 17.48 -10.70
N ALA A 438 -10.06 17.44 -9.90
CA ALA A 438 -9.11 16.32 -9.87
C ALA A 438 -9.79 15.01 -9.45
N ALA A 439 -10.65 15.01 -8.42
CA ALA A 439 -11.44 13.85 -8.02
C ALA A 439 -12.31 13.30 -9.16
N ARG A 440 -12.90 14.20 -9.97
CA ARG A 440 -13.66 13.83 -11.16
C ARG A 440 -12.79 13.16 -12.23
N LEU A 441 -11.63 13.73 -12.52
CA LEU A 441 -10.69 13.18 -13.50
C LEU A 441 -10.15 11.80 -13.06
N MET A 442 -9.89 11.65 -11.77
CA MET A 442 -9.47 10.39 -11.15
C MET A 442 -10.60 9.37 -11.05
N ARG A 443 -11.86 9.78 -11.27
CA ARG A 443 -13.06 8.95 -11.10
C ARG A 443 -13.17 8.37 -9.69
N LEU A 444 -12.82 9.17 -8.68
CA LEU A 444 -12.96 8.75 -7.29
C LEU A 444 -14.44 8.50 -6.96
N PRO A 445 -14.74 7.44 -6.19
CA PRO A 445 -16.07 7.19 -5.69
C PRO A 445 -16.45 8.22 -4.62
N GLY A 446 -17.70 8.18 -4.19
CA GLY A 446 -18.19 8.97 -3.07
C GLY A 446 -18.88 10.28 -3.44
N ARG A 447 -19.64 10.76 -2.46
CA ARG A 447 -20.40 12.01 -2.50
C ARG A 447 -19.45 13.20 -2.40
N ARG A 448 -19.79 14.33 -3.01
CA ARG A 448 -18.86 15.45 -3.15
C ARG A 448 -19.30 16.66 -2.37
N ILE A 449 -18.39 17.17 -1.54
CA ILE A 449 -18.59 18.32 -0.69
C ILE A 449 -17.55 19.38 -1.05
N ALA A 450 -17.99 20.60 -1.31
CA ALA A 450 -17.08 21.71 -1.59
C ALA A 450 -16.61 22.40 -0.31
N ALA A 451 -15.30 22.65 -0.23
CA ALA A 451 -14.70 23.37 0.90
C ALA A 451 -15.19 24.83 1.01
N GLY A 452 -15.53 25.45 -0.12
CA GLY A 452 -15.99 26.84 -0.19
C GLY A 452 -17.09 27.06 -1.24
N PRO A 453 -17.51 28.31 -1.47
CA PRO A 453 -18.60 28.64 -2.38
C PRO A 453 -18.27 28.25 -3.83
N LEU A 454 -19.29 27.77 -4.54
CA LEU A 454 -19.21 27.41 -5.95
C LEU A 454 -20.36 28.03 -6.75
N PRO A 455 -20.10 28.60 -7.93
CA PRO A 455 -21.17 28.96 -8.87
C PRO A 455 -22.03 27.75 -9.22
N VAL A 456 -23.33 27.96 -9.44
CA VAL A 456 -24.32 26.88 -9.72
C VAL A 456 -23.87 25.97 -10.87
N ALA A 457 -23.31 26.54 -11.94
CA ALA A 457 -22.78 25.78 -13.07
C ALA A 457 -21.63 24.84 -12.66
N ALA A 458 -20.71 25.32 -11.81
CA ALA A 458 -19.61 24.50 -11.31
C ALA A 458 -20.10 23.41 -10.34
N ARG A 459 -21.07 23.73 -9.46
CA ARG A 459 -21.71 22.75 -8.55
C ARG A 459 -22.32 21.59 -9.33
N ARG A 460 -23.08 21.89 -10.40
CA ARG A 460 -23.69 20.87 -11.28
C ARG A 460 -22.63 20.05 -12.04
N ALA A 461 -21.66 20.71 -12.68
CA ALA A 461 -20.62 20.03 -13.46
C ALA A 461 -19.75 19.09 -12.60
N LEU A 462 -19.43 19.52 -11.38
CA LEU A 462 -18.64 18.74 -10.43
C LEU A 462 -19.48 17.77 -9.60
N ARG A 463 -20.82 17.76 -9.74
CA ARG A 463 -21.76 16.94 -8.96
C ARG A 463 -21.59 17.13 -7.45
N VAL A 464 -21.51 18.39 -7.00
CA VAL A 464 -21.36 18.75 -5.59
C VAL A 464 -22.73 18.78 -4.92
N GLU A 465 -22.87 18.00 -3.85
CA GLU A 465 -24.12 17.85 -3.11
C GLU A 465 -24.25 18.89 -2.00
N ALA A 466 -23.16 19.26 -1.34
CA ALA A 466 -23.16 20.24 -0.26
C ALA A 466 -21.86 21.07 -0.23
N THR A 467 -21.89 22.19 0.48
CA THR A 467 -20.67 22.92 0.90
C THR A 467 -20.41 22.72 2.39
N LEU A 468 -19.18 23.01 2.86
CA LEU A 468 -18.89 23.01 4.30
C LEU A 468 -19.80 23.97 5.07
N ASP A 469 -20.06 25.16 4.55
CA ASP A 469 -20.96 26.12 5.21
C ASP A 469 -22.41 25.62 5.27
N GLU A 470 -22.90 24.94 4.24
CA GLU A 470 -24.23 24.29 4.25
C GLU A 470 -24.31 23.18 5.31
N LEU A 471 -23.22 22.41 5.50
CA LEU A 471 -23.15 21.36 6.52
C LEU A 471 -23.06 21.93 7.93
N ALA A 472 -22.20 22.94 8.14
CA ALA A 472 -22.12 23.66 9.41
C ALA A 472 -23.50 24.25 9.79
N ALA A 473 -24.20 24.84 8.82
CA ALA A 473 -25.54 25.35 9.03
C ALA A 473 -26.56 24.29 9.46
N ARG A 474 -26.47 23.07 8.90
CA ARG A 474 -27.32 21.93 9.32
C ARG A 474 -26.97 21.40 10.70
N GLY A 475 -25.70 21.46 11.09
CA GLY A 475 -25.25 21.01 12.40
C GLY A 475 -25.48 22.02 13.52
N ARG A 476 -25.79 23.29 13.20
CA ARG A 476 -26.11 24.30 14.22
C ARG A 476 -27.35 23.89 15.02
N GLY A 477 -27.17 23.71 16.33
CA GLY A 477 -28.23 23.28 17.25
C GLY A 477 -28.59 21.79 17.17
N ALA A 478 -27.92 21.01 16.32
CA ALA A 478 -28.06 19.56 16.30
C ALA A 478 -27.29 18.93 17.48
N PRO A 479 -27.74 17.76 17.98
CA PRO A 479 -27.01 17.06 19.03
C PRO A 479 -25.61 16.64 18.53
N PRO A 480 -24.58 16.68 19.41
CA PRO A 480 -23.26 16.21 19.03
C PRO A 480 -23.31 14.71 18.71
N PRO A 481 -22.51 14.25 17.73
CA PRO A 481 -22.33 12.81 17.50
C PRO A 481 -21.72 12.13 18.74
N PRO A 482 -21.98 10.83 18.95
CA PRO A 482 -21.37 10.08 20.04
C PRO A 482 -19.85 10.05 19.87
N VAL A 483 -19.13 10.01 21.00
CA VAL A 483 -17.67 9.86 20.99
C VAL A 483 -17.32 8.49 20.40
N ALA A 484 -16.42 8.49 19.41
CA ALA A 484 -15.98 7.26 18.76
C ALA A 484 -15.21 6.35 19.75
N ASP A 485 -15.26 5.04 19.48
CA ASP A 485 -14.41 4.07 20.16
C ASP A 485 -12.92 4.46 19.97
N PRO A 486 -12.09 4.48 21.03
CA PRO A 486 -10.65 4.71 20.92
C PRO A 486 -9.94 3.82 19.90
N ASP A 487 -10.41 2.60 19.69
CA ASP A 487 -9.84 1.64 18.73
C ASP A 487 -10.50 1.72 17.35
N ALA A 488 -11.46 2.62 17.13
CA ALA A 488 -11.95 2.92 15.78
C ALA A 488 -10.86 3.58 14.93
N ASP A 489 -10.83 3.22 13.64
CA ASP A 489 -10.00 3.88 12.63
C ASP A 489 -10.31 5.38 12.61
N CYS A 490 -9.28 6.22 12.63
CA CYS A 490 -9.41 7.68 12.49
C CYS A 490 -8.71 8.21 11.23
N ALA A 491 -7.73 7.49 10.67
CA ALA A 491 -7.06 7.91 9.45
C ALA A 491 -6.54 6.74 8.60
N VAL A 492 -6.52 6.95 7.28
CA VAL A 492 -5.74 6.18 6.31
C VAL A 492 -4.75 7.13 5.62
N LEU A 493 -3.46 7.01 5.98
CA LEU A 493 -2.39 7.88 5.49
C LEU A 493 -1.55 7.14 4.46
N PHE A 494 -1.52 7.62 3.22
CA PHE A 494 -0.73 7.00 2.17
C PHE A 494 0.74 7.41 2.23
N THR A 495 1.62 6.42 2.19
CA THR A 495 3.08 6.60 2.07
C THR A 495 3.45 7.24 0.72
N SER A 496 4.65 7.80 0.61
CA SER A 496 5.10 8.55 -0.59
C SER A 496 5.32 7.68 -1.85
N GLY A 497 5.31 6.36 -1.73
CA GLY A 497 5.56 5.46 -2.85
C GLY A 497 6.97 5.56 -3.46
N ALA A 498 7.95 6.08 -2.72
CA ALA A 498 9.31 6.26 -3.24
C ALA A 498 10.06 4.94 -3.50
N THR A 499 9.70 3.87 -2.77
CA THR A 499 10.33 2.53 -2.88
C THR A 499 9.38 1.46 -3.42
N GLY A 500 8.23 1.86 -3.97
CA GLY A 500 7.18 0.95 -4.44
C GLY A 500 5.80 1.62 -4.46
N PRO A 501 4.71 0.86 -4.65
CA PRO A 501 3.36 1.40 -4.55
C PRO A 501 3.10 2.08 -3.19
N ALA A 502 2.31 3.16 -3.19
CA ALA A 502 1.90 3.82 -1.97
C ALA A 502 1.02 2.89 -1.13
N LYS A 503 1.42 2.66 0.12
CA LYS A 503 0.71 1.86 1.12
C LYS A 503 -0.17 2.77 1.98
N GLY A 504 -1.43 2.41 2.18
CA GLY A 504 -2.33 3.10 3.12
C GLY A 504 -2.09 2.60 4.53
N VAL A 505 -1.66 3.48 5.43
CA VAL A 505 -1.40 3.18 6.85
C VAL A 505 -2.62 3.55 7.67
N VAL A 506 -3.18 2.59 8.40
CA VAL A 506 -4.36 2.80 9.24
C VAL A 506 -3.94 3.18 10.66
N TYR A 507 -4.51 4.26 11.16
CA TYR A 507 -4.38 4.73 12.54
C TYR A 507 -5.73 4.67 13.24
N THR A 508 -5.74 4.24 14.50
CA THR A 508 -6.88 4.41 15.41
C THR A 508 -6.79 5.73 16.16
N HIS A 509 -7.91 6.15 16.77
CA HIS A 509 -7.93 7.33 17.64
C HIS A 509 -6.91 7.24 18.78
N ARG A 510 -6.77 6.05 19.40
CA ARG A 510 -5.79 5.77 20.46
C ARG A 510 -4.35 5.96 19.97
N GLN A 511 -4.00 5.46 18.79
CA GLN A 511 -2.65 5.60 18.22
C GLN A 511 -2.32 7.05 17.87
N ALA A 512 -3.25 7.75 17.22
CA ALA A 512 -3.09 9.17 16.92
C ALA A 512 -2.92 10.00 18.21
N ARG A 513 -3.64 9.65 19.28
CA ARG A 513 -3.49 10.30 20.59
C ARG A 513 -2.13 9.99 21.23
N ALA A 514 -1.70 8.74 21.21
CA ALA A 514 -0.39 8.33 21.70
C ALA A 514 0.75 9.07 20.97
N GLN A 515 0.62 9.28 19.65
CA GLN A 515 1.56 10.09 18.88
C GLN A 515 1.62 11.55 19.38
N LEU A 516 0.47 12.19 19.60
CA LEU A 516 0.43 13.57 20.10
C LEU A 516 1.08 13.70 21.47
N GLU A 517 0.82 12.76 22.38
CA GLU A 517 1.43 12.76 23.72
C GLU A 517 2.94 12.51 23.67
N LEU A 518 3.39 11.59 22.82
CA LEU A 518 4.82 11.35 22.62
C LEU A 518 5.53 12.61 22.12
N VAL A 519 4.96 13.30 21.13
CA VAL A 519 5.52 14.56 20.59
C VAL A 519 5.52 15.66 21.66
N ARG A 520 4.41 15.82 22.40
CA ARG A 520 4.30 16.81 23.49
C ARG A 520 5.37 16.59 24.55
N ALA A 521 5.54 15.34 25.01
CA ALA A 521 6.48 14.99 26.06
C ALA A 521 7.94 15.16 25.59
N THR A 522 8.26 14.66 24.40
CA THR A 522 9.62 14.69 23.83
C THR A 522 10.15 16.12 23.73
N TYR A 523 9.35 17.04 23.20
CA TYR A 523 9.77 18.43 22.96
C TYR A 523 9.32 19.42 24.04
N ARG A 524 8.76 18.89 25.15
CA ARG A 524 8.27 19.65 26.31
C ARG A 524 7.36 20.80 25.88
N LEU A 525 6.40 20.48 25.00
CA LEU A 525 5.48 21.48 24.46
C LEU A 525 4.43 21.85 25.52
N THR A 526 4.19 23.14 25.67
CA THR A 526 3.22 23.74 26.58
C THR A 526 2.16 24.52 25.79
N PRO A 527 1.02 24.89 26.38
CA PRO A 527 0.04 25.75 25.71
C PRO A 527 0.56 27.14 25.29
N ALA A 528 1.72 27.57 25.81
CA ALA A 528 2.38 28.82 25.41
C ALA A 528 3.18 28.68 24.10
N ASP A 529 3.48 27.45 23.68
CA ASP A 529 4.19 27.20 22.44
C ASP A 529 3.30 27.44 21.23
N ARG A 530 3.93 27.72 20.09
CA ARG A 530 3.26 27.95 18.79
C ARG A 530 4.15 27.42 17.67
N LEU A 531 3.52 26.78 16.69
CA LEU A 531 4.20 26.01 15.65
C LEU A 531 4.08 26.68 14.29
N VAL A 532 5.21 26.86 13.59
CA VAL A 532 5.20 27.05 12.14
C VAL A 532 5.52 25.72 11.48
N ALA A 533 4.60 25.20 10.69
CA ALA A 533 4.78 23.96 9.96
C ALA A 533 4.88 24.22 8.46
N ALA A 534 6.11 24.21 7.92
CA ALA A 534 6.38 24.30 6.49
C ALA A 534 6.08 22.99 5.72
N PHE A 535 5.23 22.13 6.31
CA PHE A 535 4.65 20.96 5.68
C PHE A 535 3.23 20.79 6.22
N ALA A 536 2.24 21.02 5.38
CA ALA A 536 0.86 21.23 5.81
C ALA A 536 0.23 20.12 6.67
N PRO A 537 0.49 18.81 6.43
CA PRO A 537 -0.01 17.78 7.35
C PRO A 537 0.48 17.93 8.80
N PHE A 538 1.67 18.50 9.04
CA PHE A 538 2.13 18.75 10.41
C PHE A 538 1.49 19.99 11.05
N ALA A 539 0.95 20.92 10.26
CA ALA A 539 0.19 22.06 10.80
C ALA A 539 -1.04 21.58 11.59
N LEU A 540 -1.64 20.44 11.18
CA LEU A 540 -2.78 19.84 11.87
C LEU A 540 -2.43 19.35 13.28
N LEU A 541 -1.16 19.07 13.58
CA LEU A 541 -0.73 18.63 14.92
C LEU A 541 -0.84 19.76 15.95
N GLY A 542 -0.63 21.02 15.55
CA GLY A 542 -0.64 22.16 16.47
C GLY A 542 -1.95 22.25 17.27
N PRO A 543 -3.11 22.36 16.59
CA PRO A 543 -4.41 22.37 17.26
C PRO A 543 -4.66 21.15 18.15
N GLY A 544 -4.25 19.95 17.73
CA GLY A 544 -4.40 18.72 18.51
C GLY A 544 -3.51 18.65 19.75
N LEU A 545 -2.37 19.34 19.69
CA LEU A 545 -1.48 19.60 20.82
C LEU A 545 -1.98 20.77 21.68
N GLY A 546 -3.02 21.52 21.28
CA GLY A 546 -3.50 22.71 21.98
C GLY A 546 -2.61 23.93 21.82
N ILE A 547 -1.80 23.98 20.76
CA ILE A 547 -0.90 25.10 20.42
C ILE A 547 -1.33 25.74 19.11
N GLY A 548 -1.09 27.05 18.98
CA GLY A 548 -1.38 27.76 17.73
C GLY A 548 -0.47 27.27 16.60
N THR A 549 -0.99 27.22 15.37
CA THR A 549 -0.19 26.84 14.19
C THR A 549 -0.23 27.93 13.11
N ALA A 550 0.86 28.08 12.38
CA ALA A 550 0.90 28.86 11.13
C ALA A 550 1.47 28.03 9.98
N ILE A 551 0.96 28.31 8.79
CA ILE A 551 1.49 27.75 7.54
C ILE A 551 2.15 28.91 6.79
N PRO A 552 3.45 28.82 6.45
CA PRO A 552 4.10 29.88 5.69
C PRO A 552 3.54 29.95 4.27
N ASP A 553 3.68 31.11 3.63
CA ASP A 553 3.31 31.28 2.23
C ASP A 553 4.29 30.51 1.33
N VAL A 554 3.96 29.24 1.09
CA VAL A 554 4.80 28.31 0.34
C VAL A 554 3.92 27.39 -0.50
N ASP A 555 4.37 27.11 -1.73
CA ASP A 555 3.83 25.98 -2.47
C ASP A 555 4.29 24.68 -1.78
N VAL A 556 3.38 24.03 -1.08
CA VAL A 556 3.61 22.75 -0.40
C VAL A 556 4.06 21.62 -1.33
N THR A 557 3.84 21.75 -2.65
CA THR A 557 4.33 20.81 -3.66
C THR A 557 5.75 21.10 -4.15
N ALA A 558 6.28 22.27 -3.81
CA ALA A 558 7.65 22.68 -4.04
C ALA A 558 8.29 23.20 -2.74
N PRO A 559 8.63 22.34 -1.76
CA PRO A 559 9.16 22.77 -0.46
C PRO A 559 10.42 23.66 -0.56
N GLY A 560 11.22 23.50 -1.63
CA GLY A 560 12.36 24.36 -1.94
C GLY A 560 12.00 25.79 -2.38
N SER A 561 10.71 26.17 -2.39
CA SER A 561 10.27 27.54 -2.62
C SER A 561 10.24 28.38 -1.33
N LEU A 562 10.33 27.76 -0.14
CA LEU A 562 10.27 28.48 1.13
C LEU A 562 11.49 29.40 1.31
N THR A 563 11.26 30.71 1.29
CA THR A 563 12.30 31.71 1.58
C THR A 563 12.44 31.96 3.08
N ALA A 564 13.58 32.50 3.49
CA ALA A 564 13.80 32.92 4.87
C ALA A 564 12.79 33.99 5.31
N ALA A 565 12.47 34.94 4.43
CA ALA A 565 11.46 35.98 4.67
C ALA A 565 10.07 35.37 4.93
N ALA A 566 9.60 34.46 4.06
CA ALA A 566 8.29 33.81 4.23
C ALA A 566 8.21 32.98 5.51
N LEU A 567 9.30 32.31 5.90
CA LEU A 567 9.38 31.63 7.19
C LEU A 567 9.30 32.63 8.36
N ALA A 568 10.06 33.72 8.31
CA ALA A 568 10.08 34.74 9.35
C ALA A 568 8.73 35.45 9.52
N ASP A 569 8.04 35.74 8.42
CA ASP A 569 6.72 36.37 8.44
C ASP A 569 5.68 35.43 9.08
N ALA A 570 5.74 34.13 8.79
CA ALA A 570 4.90 33.14 9.45
C ALA A 570 5.22 32.99 10.94
N VAL A 571 6.51 33.01 11.31
CA VAL A 571 6.96 33.02 12.72
C VAL A 571 6.44 34.24 13.45
N ALA A 572 6.50 35.43 12.83
CA ALA A 572 5.99 36.66 13.42
C ALA A 572 4.47 36.66 13.56
N ALA A 573 3.74 36.16 12.56
CA ALA A 573 2.27 36.17 12.54
C ALA A 573 1.63 35.33 13.65
N VAL A 574 2.36 34.34 14.18
CA VAL A 574 1.88 33.48 15.27
C VAL A 574 2.80 33.49 16.46
N ASP A 575 3.77 34.40 16.58
CA ASP A 575 4.79 34.38 17.65
C ASP A 575 5.35 32.96 17.92
N ALA A 576 5.81 32.30 16.86
CA ALA A 576 6.18 30.90 16.90
C ALA A 576 7.39 30.62 17.80
N THR A 577 7.31 29.54 18.59
CA THR A 577 8.39 29.03 19.42
C THR A 577 9.03 27.78 18.81
N ALA A 578 8.32 27.09 17.91
CA ALA A 578 8.79 25.90 17.21
C ALA A 578 8.59 26.02 15.71
N VAL A 579 9.55 25.51 14.94
CA VAL A 579 9.49 25.41 13.47
C VAL A 579 9.68 23.97 13.07
N PHE A 580 8.82 23.47 12.18
CA PHE A 580 9.03 22.23 11.44
C PHE A 580 9.26 22.53 9.97
N ALA A 581 10.39 22.08 9.41
CA ALA A 581 10.69 22.24 7.98
C ALA A 581 11.49 21.07 7.42
N SER A 582 11.19 20.68 6.18
CA SER A 582 11.94 19.63 5.47
C SER A 582 13.37 20.08 5.14
N PRO A 583 14.33 19.16 4.93
CA PRO A 583 15.70 19.51 4.56
C PRO A 583 15.79 20.37 3.29
N ALA A 584 14.93 20.08 2.30
CA ALA A 584 14.87 20.87 1.07
C ALA A 584 14.42 22.31 1.31
N ALA A 585 13.44 22.51 2.20
CA ALA A 585 12.99 23.85 2.60
C ALA A 585 14.08 24.60 3.39
N LEU A 586 14.75 23.92 4.32
CA LEU A 586 15.85 24.53 5.10
C LEU A 586 17.01 24.98 4.21
N ARG A 587 17.39 24.22 3.19
CA ARG A 587 18.43 24.65 2.23
C ARG A 587 18.07 25.98 1.58
N ARG A 588 16.81 26.15 1.17
CA ARG A 588 16.33 27.41 0.56
C ARG A 588 16.31 28.55 1.56
N VAL A 589 15.83 28.30 2.79
CA VAL A 589 15.85 29.28 3.88
C VAL A 589 17.28 29.77 4.13
N VAL A 590 18.25 28.87 4.31
CA VAL A 590 19.66 29.23 4.48
C VAL A 590 20.17 30.06 3.29
N ALA A 591 19.88 29.63 2.06
CA ALA A 591 20.33 30.32 0.85
C ALA A 591 19.74 31.74 0.66
N THR A 592 18.61 32.04 1.31
CA THR A 592 17.90 33.34 1.20
C THR A 592 17.96 34.15 2.51
N ALA A 593 18.75 33.72 3.50
CA ALA A 593 18.83 34.37 4.80
C ALA A 593 19.44 35.78 4.74
N GLY A 594 20.23 36.07 3.70
CA GLY A 594 20.80 37.41 3.46
C GLY A 594 19.75 38.50 3.26
N ASP A 595 18.56 38.12 2.77
CA ASP A 595 17.47 39.04 2.44
C ASP A 595 16.61 39.44 3.66
N LEU A 596 16.89 38.86 4.83
CA LEU A 596 16.10 39.11 6.04
C LEU A 596 16.22 40.57 6.50
N THR A 597 15.12 41.14 6.99
CA THR A 597 15.10 42.42 7.71
C THR A 597 15.47 42.23 9.19
N THR A 598 15.74 43.33 9.91
CA THR A 598 16.00 43.29 11.36
C THR A 598 14.79 42.76 12.15
N ALA A 599 13.57 43.12 11.75
CA ALA A 599 12.34 42.64 12.36
C ALA A 599 12.18 41.12 12.17
N GLN A 600 12.40 40.64 10.94
CA GLN A 600 12.36 39.20 10.63
C GLN A 600 13.43 38.41 11.37
N ARG A 601 14.67 38.91 11.47
CA ARG A 601 15.72 38.30 12.30
C ARG A 601 15.32 38.23 13.76
N THR A 602 14.70 39.28 14.29
CA THR A 602 14.19 39.32 15.66
C THR A 602 13.11 38.25 15.90
N ALA A 603 12.18 38.09 14.95
CA ALA A 603 11.13 37.07 15.03
C ALA A 603 11.74 35.66 15.04
N LEU A 604 12.64 35.35 14.10
CA LEU A 604 13.35 34.07 14.04
C LEU A 604 14.17 33.78 15.31
N GLY A 605 14.72 34.82 15.95
CA GLY A 605 15.44 34.71 17.22
C GLY A 605 14.58 34.34 18.44
N ARG A 606 13.26 34.21 18.30
CA ARG A 606 12.35 33.71 19.37
C ARG A 606 12.12 32.20 19.31
N VAL A 607 12.42 31.57 18.18
CA VAL A 607 12.23 30.13 17.99
C VAL A 607 13.24 29.38 18.86
N ARG A 608 12.73 28.51 19.74
CA ARG A 608 13.54 27.67 20.64
C ARG A 608 13.77 26.26 20.11
N LEU A 609 12.96 25.82 19.15
CA LEU A 609 12.98 24.46 18.63
C LEU A 609 12.88 24.44 17.10
N LEU A 610 13.84 23.79 16.45
CA LEU A 610 13.82 23.52 15.02
C LEU A 610 13.76 22.01 14.79
N LEU A 611 12.68 21.54 14.16
CA LEU A 611 12.49 20.14 13.77
C LEU A 611 12.70 19.99 12.27
N SER A 612 13.53 19.01 11.86
CA SER A 612 13.66 18.63 10.46
C SER A 612 13.63 17.11 10.27
N ALA A 613 12.72 16.62 9.43
CA ALA A 613 12.53 15.19 9.20
C ALA A 613 12.12 14.88 7.75
N GLY A 614 11.96 13.58 7.46
CA GLY A 614 11.48 13.04 6.18
C GLY A 614 12.58 12.54 5.25
N ALA A 615 13.83 12.95 5.48
CA ALA A 615 15.03 12.48 4.80
C ALA A 615 16.27 12.72 5.71
N PRO A 616 17.41 12.06 5.46
CA PRO A 616 18.65 12.38 6.16
C PRO A 616 18.98 13.87 6.09
N VAL A 617 19.32 14.47 7.23
CA VAL A 617 19.66 15.89 7.33
C VAL A 617 21.15 16.02 7.65
N PRO A 618 21.96 16.57 6.74
CA PRO A 618 23.39 16.76 7.02
C PRO A 618 23.58 17.72 8.20
N ALA A 619 24.52 17.41 9.11
CA ALA A 619 24.87 18.27 10.24
C ALA A 619 25.24 19.70 9.80
N ALA A 620 25.92 19.84 8.66
CA ALA A 620 26.26 21.14 8.08
C ALA A 620 25.02 21.99 7.75
N LEU A 621 23.93 21.38 7.28
CA LEU A 621 22.67 22.07 7.01
C LEU A 621 21.99 22.50 8.31
N LEU A 622 21.96 21.63 9.33
CA LEU A 622 21.42 21.98 10.64
C LEU A 622 22.19 23.15 11.28
N ARG A 623 23.53 23.15 11.18
CA ARG A 623 24.37 24.24 11.68
C ARG A 623 24.07 25.56 10.98
N ALA A 624 23.97 25.53 9.65
CA ALA A 624 23.63 26.70 8.86
C ALA A 624 22.21 27.21 9.15
N ALA A 625 21.24 26.31 9.34
CA ALA A 625 19.89 26.68 9.76
C ALA A 625 19.86 27.25 11.19
N GLY A 626 20.68 26.72 12.10
CA GLY A 626 20.90 27.26 13.44
C GLY A 626 21.45 28.69 13.43
N SER A 627 22.24 29.08 12.42
CA SER A 627 22.66 30.48 12.25
C SER A 627 21.50 31.42 11.87
N VAL A 628 20.46 30.91 11.21
CA VAL A 628 19.24 31.66 10.86
C VAL A 628 18.26 31.73 12.04
N LEU A 629 18.24 30.68 12.86
CA LEU A 629 17.39 30.52 14.05
C LEU A 629 18.27 30.40 15.31
N PRO A 630 18.94 31.48 15.76
CA PRO A 630 20.08 31.42 16.67
C PRO A 630 19.79 30.91 18.08
N ARG A 631 18.51 30.85 18.50
CA ARG A 631 18.09 30.28 19.79
C ARG A 631 17.48 28.89 19.68
N ALA A 632 17.31 28.38 18.47
CA ALA A 632 16.66 27.11 18.26
C ALA A 632 17.64 25.97 18.49
N GLU A 633 17.22 24.97 19.26
CA GLU A 633 17.88 23.66 19.25
C GLU A 633 17.43 22.89 18.00
N PRO A 634 18.35 22.51 17.09
CA PRO A 634 17.99 21.72 15.91
C PRO A 634 17.91 20.23 16.25
N HIS A 635 16.77 19.61 15.93
CA HIS A 635 16.50 18.19 16.11
C HIS A 635 16.10 17.53 14.79
N THR A 636 16.43 16.25 14.66
CA THR A 636 16.08 15.44 13.50
C THR A 636 15.41 14.13 13.90
N PRO A 637 14.10 14.15 14.18
CA PRO A 637 13.40 12.92 14.52
C PRO A 637 13.33 11.98 13.32
N TYR A 638 13.54 10.70 13.60
CA TYR A 638 13.41 9.63 12.62
C TYR A 638 12.11 8.85 12.83
N GLY A 639 11.54 8.41 11.72
CA GLY A 639 10.36 7.57 11.68
C GLY A 639 9.77 7.51 10.28
N MET A 640 8.68 6.77 10.16
CA MET A 640 7.92 6.64 8.92
C MET A 640 6.43 6.75 9.19
N THR A 641 5.62 6.80 8.12
CA THR A 641 4.17 6.91 8.25
C THR A 641 3.58 5.84 9.17
N GLU A 642 4.21 4.67 9.26
CA GLU A 642 3.85 3.55 10.12
C GLU A 642 4.20 3.73 11.60
N ALA A 643 5.23 4.50 11.91
CA ALA A 643 5.75 4.71 13.26
C ALA A 643 6.50 6.05 13.28
N LEU A 644 5.82 7.14 13.64
CA LEU A 644 6.43 8.48 13.68
C LEU A 644 6.04 9.20 14.97
N PRO A 645 6.99 9.76 15.75
CA PRO A 645 8.45 9.53 15.70
C PRO A 645 8.88 8.21 16.35
N VAL A 646 10.07 7.70 16.01
CA VAL A 646 10.68 6.51 16.64
C VAL A 646 11.84 6.91 17.53
N THR A 647 12.78 7.67 16.97
CA THR A 647 13.97 8.18 17.66
C THR A 647 14.06 9.70 17.45
N ASP A 648 14.87 10.35 18.26
CA ASP A 648 15.26 11.75 18.07
C ASP A 648 16.74 11.95 18.37
N VAL A 649 17.32 12.98 17.76
CA VAL A 649 18.72 13.39 17.95
C VAL A 649 18.85 14.89 17.73
N SER A 650 19.56 15.57 18.63
CA SER A 650 19.93 16.98 18.44
C SER A 650 21.18 17.15 17.58
N LEU A 651 21.42 18.34 17.03
CA LEU A 651 22.68 18.64 16.32
C LEU A 651 23.91 18.35 17.18
N ALA A 652 23.87 18.70 18.46
CA ALA A 652 24.99 18.47 19.38
C ALA A 652 25.27 16.97 19.56
N GLU A 653 24.22 16.14 19.64
CA GLU A 653 24.36 14.69 19.72
C GLU A 653 24.85 14.07 18.41
N VAL A 654 24.41 14.58 17.25
CA VAL A 654 24.93 14.15 15.94
C VAL A 654 26.43 14.47 15.83
N GLU A 655 26.87 15.65 16.26
CA GLU A 655 28.28 16.03 16.25
C GLU A 655 29.11 15.19 17.23
N ALA A 656 28.56 14.89 18.42
CA ALA A 656 29.20 14.02 19.40
C ALA A 656 29.26 12.55 18.96
N ALA A 657 28.30 12.09 18.17
CA ALA A 657 28.30 10.74 17.60
C ALA A 657 29.41 10.53 16.56
N GLY A 658 29.81 11.59 15.87
CA GLY A 658 30.87 11.53 14.87
C GLY A 658 30.45 10.73 13.63
N GLU A 659 31.44 10.14 12.97
CA GLU A 659 31.24 9.36 11.75
C GLU A 659 30.91 7.89 12.06
N GLY A 660 30.07 7.26 11.22
CA GLY A 660 29.73 5.84 11.32
C GLY A 660 29.23 5.27 10.00
N ASP A 661 28.82 4.00 10.01
CA ASP A 661 28.31 3.26 8.84
C ASP A 661 26.82 3.52 8.58
N GLY A 662 26.42 4.79 8.59
CA GLY A 662 25.03 5.19 8.35
C GLY A 662 24.71 6.59 8.88
N VAL A 663 23.42 6.92 8.87
CA VAL A 663 22.90 8.15 9.48
C VAL A 663 22.55 7.86 10.93
N CYS A 664 23.26 8.47 11.89
CA CYS A 664 22.87 8.44 13.29
C CYS A 664 21.52 9.18 13.45
N VAL A 665 20.51 8.46 13.91
CA VAL A 665 19.16 8.99 14.17
C VAL A 665 18.83 9.06 15.66
N GLY A 666 19.84 8.86 16.51
CA GLY A 666 19.74 8.99 17.97
C GLY A 666 19.06 7.82 18.65
N ARG A 667 18.48 8.09 19.81
CA ARG A 667 17.97 7.05 20.72
C ARG A 667 16.46 6.87 20.59
N PRO A 668 15.93 5.67 20.88
CA PRO A 668 14.49 5.46 21.00
C PRO A 668 13.85 6.46 21.96
N LEU A 669 12.69 6.99 21.56
CA LEU A 669 11.92 7.88 22.42
C LEU A 669 11.30 7.12 23.60
N ALA A 670 10.87 7.85 24.63
CA ALA A 670 10.24 7.25 25.80
C ALA A 670 9.01 6.40 25.41
N GLY A 671 8.99 5.14 25.85
CA GLY A 671 7.93 4.18 25.51
C GLY A 671 8.03 3.58 24.09
N VAL A 672 9.11 3.85 23.36
CA VAL A 672 9.43 3.25 22.07
C VAL A 672 10.60 2.29 22.23
N GLU A 673 10.45 1.09 21.70
CA GLU A 673 11.49 0.08 21.67
C GLU A 673 11.98 -0.13 20.23
N VAL A 674 13.29 -0.27 20.09
CA VAL A 674 13.96 -0.55 18.82
C VAL A 674 14.82 -1.79 18.98
N SER A 675 14.73 -2.69 18.01
CA SER A 675 15.61 -3.86 17.89
C SER A 675 15.93 -4.10 16.43
N VAL A 676 16.95 -4.89 16.15
CA VAL A 676 17.34 -5.25 14.79
C VAL A 676 17.15 -6.74 14.56
N SER A 677 16.67 -7.12 13.38
CA SER A 677 16.63 -8.52 12.91
C SER A 677 17.84 -8.75 12.01
N PRO A 678 18.84 -9.53 12.45
CA PRO A 678 20.11 -9.70 11.75
C PRO A 678 19.92 -10.16 10.29
N LEU A 679 20.75 -9.62 9.40
CA LEU A 679 20.82 -10.06 8.01
C LEU A 679 21.57 -11.40 7.92
N ASP A 680 21.05 -12.33 7.12
CA ASP A 680 21.79 -13.53 6.70
C ASP A 680 22.76 -13.23 5.55
N ASP A 681 23.55 -14.22 5.13
CA ASP A 681 24.51 -14.10 4.01
C ASP A 681 23.87 -13.69 2.67
N ARG A 682 22.55 -13.88 2.55
CA ARG A 682 21.75 -13.48 1.38
C ARG A 682 21.07 -12.12 1.58
N GLY A 683 21.42 -11.38 2.63
CA GLY A 683 20.87 -10.07 2.95
C GLY A 683 19.42 -10.10 3.40
N ARG A 684 18.88 -11.27 3.82
CA ARG A 684 17.51 -11.39 4.33
C ARG A 684 17.53 -11.18 5.83
N ALA A 685 16.60 -10.38 6.35
CA ALA A 685 16.43 -10.19 7.78
C ALA A 685 15.71 -11.40 8.39
N ALA A 686 16.48 -12.41 8.81
CA ALA A 686 15.97 -13.72 9.23
C ALA A 686 16.36 -14.08 10.67
N GLY A 687 17.32 -13.38 11.27
CA GLY A 687 17.73 -13.64 12.65
C GLY A 687 16.69 -13.17 13.69
N PRO A 688 16.75 -13.74 14.91
CA PRO A 688 15.92 -13.27 16.03
C PRO A 688 16.21 -11.81 16.34
N LEU A 689 15.20 -11.09 16.84
CA LEU A 689 15.37 -9.68 17.23
C LEU A 689 16.43 -9.56 18.33
N THR A 690 17.33 -8.59 18.17
CA THR A 690 18.41 -8.32 19.11
C THR A 690 18.63 -6.82 19.27
N ALA A 691 19.19 -6.43 20.42
CA ALA A 691 19.68 -5.08 20.70
C ALA A 691 21.21 -5.02 20.80
N GLU A 692 21.90 -6.11 20.44
CA GLU A 692 23.37 -6.20 20.47
C GLU A 692 24.01 -5.12 19.58
N PRO A 693 24.97 -4.34 20.10
CA PRO A 693 25.66 -3.30 19.35
C PRO A 693 26.39 -3.84 18.10
N GLY A 694 26.35 -3.06 17.02
CA GLY A 694 27.07 -3.35 15.77
C GLY A 694 26.43 -4.41 14.87
N VAL A 695 25.34 -5.06 15.30
CA VAL A 695 24.64 -6.06 14.48
C VAL A 695 23.83 -5.37 13.39
N LEU A 696 24.20 -5.60 12.12
CA LEU A 696 23.46 -5.08 10.97
C LEU A 696 22.20 -5.91 10.72
N GLY A 697 21.05 -5.25 10.71
CA GLY A 697 19.76 -5.92 10.57
C GLY A 697 18.65 -5.01 10.07
N GLU A 698 17.49 -5.59 9.81
CA GLU A 698 16.26 -4.81 9.63
C GLU A 698 15.83 -4.19 10.95
N VAL A 699 15.60 -2.88 10.95
CA VAL A 699 15.11 -2.13 12.10
C VAL A 699 13.65 -2.51 12.36
N CYS A 700 13.38 -2.93 13.59
CA CYS A 700 12.08 -3.33 14.09
C CYS A 700 11.68 -2.41 15.24
N VAL A 701 10.45 -1.94 15.25
CA VAL A 701 9.96 -0.92 16.19
C VAL A 701 8.71 -1.39 16.91
N ARG A 702 8.62 -1.11 18.21
CA ARG A 702 7.42 -1.30 19.02
C ARG A 702 7.10 -0.02 19.79
N GLY A 703 5.82 0.36 19.84
CA GLY A 703 5.36 1.56 20.53
C GLY A 703 3.84 1.76 20.40
N ALA A 704 3.25 2.54 21.30
CA ALA A 704 1.80 2.71 21.38
C ALA A 704 1.16 3.45 20.19
N HIS A 705 1.96 4.27 19.49
CA HIS A 705 1.56 5.04 18.31
C HIS A 705 1.90 4.36 16.98
N VAL A 706 2.55 3.19 17.01
CA VAL A 706 2.82 2.40 15.81
C VAL A 706 1.49 1.98 15.20
N LYS A 707 1.37 2.10 13.87
CA LYS A 707 0.16 1.82 13.09
C LYS A 707 -0.52 0.51 13.47
N ASP A 708 -1.83 0.44 13.27
CA ASP A 708 -2.57 -0.79 13.47
C ASP A 708 -2.25 -1.79 12.37
N ARG A 709 -2.64 -1.45 11.14
CA ARG A 709 -2.53 -2.28 9.95
C ARG A 709 -2.32 -1.47 8.67
N TYR A 710 -1.92 -2.13 7.59
CA TYR A 710 -2.05 -1.56 6.25
C TYR A 710 -3.44 -1.81 5.66
N ASP A 711 -4.04 -0.78 5.03
CA ASP A 711 -5.35 -0.87 4.40
C ASP A 711 -5.30 -1.76 3.15
N ALA A 712 -6.12 -2.82 3.12
CA ALA A 712 -6.25 -3.74 1.98
C ALA A 712 -4.93 -4.38 1.50
N LEU A 713 -3.96 -4.52 2.41
CA LEU A 713 -2.63 -5.06 2.13
C LEU A 713 -2.23 -6.15 3.14
N TRP A 714 -3.09 -7.15 3.32
CA TRP A 714 -2.94 -8.22 4.32
C TRP A 714 -1.56 -8.92 4.31
N LEU A 715 -1.06 -9.37 3.15
CA LEU A 715 0.26 -10.01 3.07
C LEU A 715 1.40 -9.06 3.49
N THR A 716 1.30 -7.78 3.11
CA THR A 716 2.26 -6.74 3.54
C THR A 716 2.22 -6.57 5.06
N GLU A 717 1.04 -6.58 5.66
CA GLU A 717 0.88 -6.49 7.11
C GLU A 717 1.51 -7.69 7.82
N ARG A 718 1.26 -8.91 7.32
CA ARG A 718 1.87 -10.12 7.90
C ARG A 718 3.39 -10.11 7.82
N ALA A 719 3.96 -9.71 6.70
CA ALA A 719 5.40 -9.57 6.57
C ALA A 719 5.96 -8.51 7.54
N ALA A 720 5.23 -7.39 7.70
CA ALA A 720 5.63 -6.30 8.58
C ALA A 720 5.42 -6.59 10.09
N SER A 721 4.57 -7.55 10.43
CA SER A 721 4.22 -7.93 11.80
C SER A 721 4.57 -9.40 12.09
N ARG A 722 5.63 -9.91 11.44
CA ARG A 722 6.10 -11.29 11.59
C ARG A 722 6.45 -11.63 13.04
N ASP A 723 7.01 -10.67 13.75
CA ASP A 723 7.27 -10.76 15.18
C ASP A 723 6.12 -10.06 15.93
N PRO A 724 5.33 -10.77 16.74
CA PRO A 724 4.14 -10.20 17.38
C PRO A 724 4.44 -8.92 18.15
N GLY A 725 3.62 -7.88 17.91
CA GLY A 725 3.77 -6.56 18.54
C GLY A 725 4.87 -5.67 17.94
N TRP A 726 5.69 -6.17 17.02
CA TRP A 726 6.73 -5.39 16.33
C TRP A 726 6.32 -5.00 14.93
N HIS A 727 6.73 -3.81 14.51
CA HIS A 727 6.67 -3.36 13.13
C HIS A 727 8.06 -3.42 12.50
N ARG A 728 8.21 -4.27 11.49
CA ARG A 728 9.38 -4.34 10.62
C ARG A 728 9.35 -3.21 9.60
N THR A 729 10.32 -2.32 9.69
CA THR A 729 10.29 -1.02 9.01
C THR A 729 10.76 -1.08 7.54
N GLY A 730 11.46 -2.15 7.17
CA GLY A 730 12.23 -2.26 5.93
C GLY A 730 13.46 -1.34 5.84
N ASP A 731 13.76 -0.57 6.89
CA ASP A 731 15.05 0.12 7.05
C ASP A 731 16.09 -0.87 7.59
N VAL A 732 17.33 -0.71 7.16
CA VAL A 732 18.47 -1.51 7.63
C VAL A 732 19.38 -0.61 8.44
N GLY A 733 19.84 -1.10 9.59
CA GLY A 733 20.69 -0.36 10.51
C GLY A 733 21.25 -1.23 11.63
N ALA A 734 21.97 -0.59 12.54
CA ALA A 734 22.54 -1.18 13.74
C ALA A 734 22.39 -0.22 14.93
N LEU A 735 22.34 -0.78 16.14
CA LEU A 735 22.52 0.01 17.37
C LEU A 735 24.02 0.12 17.68
N ASP A 736 24.46 1.25 18.23
CA ASP A 736 25.80 1.36 18.81
C ASP A 736 25.83 1.02 20.31
N ALA A 737 27.01 1.08 20.92
CA ALA A 737 27.22 0.75 22.33
C ALA A 737 26.47 1.70 23.29
N GLU A 738 26.13 2.90 22.83
CA GLU A 738 25.36 3.90 23.58
C GLU A 738 23.84 3.82 23.29
N GLY A 739 23.41 2.80 22.54
CA GLY A 739 22.01 2.55 22.19
C GLY A 739 21.45 3.50 21.13
N ARG A 740 22.29 4.23 20.38
CA ARG A 740 21.85 5.06 19.25
C ARG A 740 21.67 4.19 18.01
N LEU A 741 20.62 4.48 17.26
CA LEU A 741 20.34 3.82 16.00
C LEU A 741 21.09 4.50 14.84
N TRP A 742 21.76 3.70 14.02
CA TRP A 742 22.42 4.10 12.79
C TRP A 742 21.71 3.46 11.59
N VAL A 743 21.04 4.29 10.78
CA VAL A 743 20.31 3.82 9.59
C VAL A 743 21.26 3.76 8.40
N ALA A 744 21.51 2.54 7.92
CA ALA A 744 22.47 2.20 6.88
C ALA A 744 21.83 1.96 5.50
N GLY A 745 20.50 1.94 5.39
CA GLY A 745 19.81 1.85 4.10
C GLY A 745 18.41 1.25 4.18
N ARG A 746 17.96 0.64 3.08
CA ARG A 746 16.68 -0.07 2.98
C ARG A 746 16.96 -1.52 2.60
N LEU A 747 16.17 -2.44 3.14
CA LEU A 747 16.35 -3.88 2.93
C LEU A 747 16.41 -4.29 1.44
N PRO A 748 15.54 -3.77 0.52
CA PRO A 748 15.61 -4.09 -0.90
C PRO A 748 16.86 -3.55 -1.62
N HIS A 749 17.66 -2.69 -0.97
CA HIS A 749 18.86 -2.08 -1.53
C HIS A 749 20.15 -2.63 -0.91
N VAL A 750 20.06 -3.63 -0.02
CA VAL A 750 21.24 -4.33 0.49
C VAL A 750 21.94 -5.02 -0.68
N VAL A 751 23.25 -4.80 -0.79
CA VAL A 751 24.08 -5.42 -1.81
C VAL A 751 24.55 -6.78 -1.29
N THR A 752 24.17 -7.86 -1.96
CA THR A 752 24.46 -9.23 -1.52
C THR A 752 25.73 -9.73 -2.21
N THR A 753 26.88 -9.48 -1.59
CA THR A 753 28.20 -9.86 -2.13
C THR A 753 28.61 -11.26 -1.68
N ALA A 754 29.64 -11.83 -2.29
CA ALA A 754 30.20 -13.12 -1.87
C ALA A 754 30.87 -13.06 -0.48
N ALA A 755 31.22 -11.87 0.01
CA ALA A 755 31.78 -11.66 1.34
C ALA A 755 30.70 -11.34 2.40
N GLY A 756 29.43 -11.27 2.00
CA GLY A 756 28.30 -10.93 2.86
C GLY A 756 27.53 -9.68 2.40
N PRO A 757 26.45 -9.35 3.11
CA PRO A 757 25.61 -8.20 2.80
C PRO A 757 26.30 -6.86 3.11
N VAL A 758 26.16 -5.89 2.22
CA VAL A 758 26.66 -4.52 2.38
C VAL A 758 25.48 -3.55 2.29
N ALA A 759 25.29 -2.75 3.35
CA ALA A 759 24.33 -1.66 3.35
C ALA A 759 24.90 -0.43 2.62
N PRO A 760 24.13 0.25 1.75
CA PRO A 760 24.68 1.23 0.81
C PRO A 760 25.09 2.56 1.45
N VAL A 761 24.43 3.03 2.51
CA VAL A 761 24.56 4.42 2.97
C VAL A 761 25.94 4.74 3.54
N GLY A 762 26.56 3.83 4.29
CA GLY A 762 27.91 4.05 4.82
C GLY A 762 28.94 4.23 3.71
N VAL A 763 28.85 3.42 2.65
CA VAL A 763 29.69 3.54 1.45
C VAL A 763 29.48 4.89 0.77
N GLU A 764 28.22 5.27 0.56
CA GLU A 764 27.86 6.54 -0.10
C GLU A 764 28.38 7.75 0.67
N GLN A 765 28.16 7.80 1.99
CA GLN A 765 28.59 8.91 2.83
C GLN A 765 30.11 9.06 2.84
N ARG A 766 30.88 7.97 2.87
CA ARG A 766 32.35 8.04 2.78
C ARG A 766 32.81 8.61 1.44
N VAL A 767 32.20 8.16 0.35
CA VAL A 767 32.51 8.64 -0.99
C VAL A 767 32.11 10.11 -1.19
N GLU A 768 30.99 10.54 -0.60
CA GLU A 768 30.52 11.94 -0.65
C GLU A 768 31.43 12.92 0.11
N ARG A 769 32.34 12.45 0.97
CA ARG A 769 33.36 13.29 1.61
C ARG A 769 34.54 13.60 0.70
N LEU A 770 34.70 12.90 -0.42
CA LEU A 770 35.78 13.17 -1.36
C LEU A 770 35.60 14.54 -2.04
N ALA A 771 36.71 15.28 -2.14
CA ALA A 771 36.73 16.51 -2.92
C ALA A 771 36.31 16.23 -4.38
N GLY A 772 35.38 17.03 -4.90
CA GLY A 772 34.87 16.85 -6.26
C GLY A 772 33.72 15.85 -6.39
N VAL A 773 33.19 15.30 -5.30
CA VAL A 773 31.96 14.47 -5.31
C VAL A 773 30.79 15.25 -4.71
N ALA A 774 29.68 15.32 -5.45
CA ALA A 774 28.45 15.99 -5.03
C ALA A 774 27.40 15.01 -4.47
N ALA A 775 27.38 13.76 -4.97
CA ALA A 775 26.49 12.71 -4.50
C ALA A 775 27.02 11.32 -4.92
N CYS A 776 26.66 10.28 -4.16
CA CYS A 776 26.97 8.89 -4.48
C CYS A 776 25.75 7.98 -4.34
N ALA A 777 25.69 6.93 -5.17
CA ALA A 777 24.78 5.81 -4.99
C ALA A 777 25.57 4.49 -5.08
N ALA A 778 25.50 3.68 -4.03
CA ALA A 778 26.09 2.35 -3.97
C ALA A 778 25.02 1.31 -4.36
N VAL A 779 25.31 0.47 -5.36
CA VAL A 779 24.38 -0.52 -5.90
C VAL A 779 25.05 -1.86 -6.19
N GLY A 780 24.28 -2.93 -6.07
CA GLY A 780 24.69 -4.29 -6.46
C GLY A 780 24.40 -4.57 -7.93
N VAL A 781 25.36 -5.15 -8.64
CA VAL A 781 25.21 -5.62 -10.02
C VAL A 781 25.55 -7.10 -10.12
N GLY A 782 24.68 -7.88 -10.77
CA GLY A 782 24.84 -9.32 -10.93
C GLY A 782 23.88 -10.15 -10.06
N PRO A 783 24.07 -11.50 -10.04
CA PRO A 783 23.23 -12.40 -9.26
C PRO A 783 23.34 -12.16 -7.76
N ALA A 784 22.23 -12.34 -7.03
CA ALA A 784 22.19 -12.22 -5.58
C ALA A 784 23.15 -13.22 -4.90
N GLY A 785 23.83 -12.80 -3.84
CA GLY A 785 24.88 -13.55 -3.15
C GLY A 785 26.25 -13.47 -3.81
N THR A 786 26.34 -12.94 -5.03
CA THR A 786 27.61 -12.71 -5.75
C THR A 786 27.64 -11.35 -6.42
N GLN A 787 26.86 -10.38 -5.93
CA GLN A 787 26.77 -9.07 -6.55
C GLN A 787 28.10 -8.32 -6.43
N ALA A 788 28.50 -7.67 -7.52
CA ALA A 788 29.57 -6.70 -7.52
C ALA A 788 29.05 -5.36 -7.00
N LEU A 789 29.75 -4.77 -6.01
CA LEU A 789 29.45 -3.43 -5.53
C LEU A 789 29.94 -2.39 -6.55
N VAL A 790 29.03 -1.53 -6.99
CA VAL A 790 29.28 -0.45 -7.96
C VAL A 790 28.91 0.89 -7.33
N ALA A 791 29.83 1.85 -7.39
CA ALA A 791 29.58 3.22 -6.95
C ALA A 791 29.23 4.11 -8.16
N VAL A 792 28.09 4.80 -8.10
CA VAL A 792 27.67 5.77 -9.12
C VAL A 792 27.75 7.18 -8.55
N VAL A 793 28.62 8.01 -9.11
CA VAL A 793 29.04 9.30 -8.57
C VAL A 793 28.52 10.45 -9.42
N VAL A 794 28.10 11.53 -8.75
CA VAL A 794 27.86 12.84 -9.36
C VAL A 794 29.04 13.74 -9.02
N PRO A 795 29.83 14.25 -9.99
CA PRO A 795 30.93 15.16 -9.72
C PRO A 795 30.45 16.56 -9.33
N SER A 796 31.23 17.25 -8.49
CA SER A 796 31.01 18.66 -8.16
C SER A 796 31.53 19.57 -9.28
N GLY A 797 30.75 20.56 -9.72
CA GLY A 797 31.24 21.67 -10.55
C GLY A 797 31.11 21.55 -12.09
N GLU A 798 30.59 20.45 -12.66
CA GLU A 798 30.31 20.43 -14.11
C GLU A 798 28.96 21.11 -14.43
N ALA A 799 29.02 22.35 -14.94
CA ALA A 799 27.88 22.98 -15.58
C ALA A 799 27.40 22.14 -16.79
N ARG A 800 26.09 21.92 -16.87
CA ARG A 800 25.42 21.14 -17.92
C ARG A 800 25.80 21.66 -19.32
N PRO A 801 26.45 20.88 -20.20
CA PRO A 801 26.52 21.23 -21.61
C PRO A 801 25.10 21.19 -22.20
N PRO A 802 24.59 22.27 -22.83
CA PRO A 802 23.29 22.22 -23.47
C PRO A 802 23.28 21.16 -24.58
N GLY A 803 22.25 20.29 -24.59
CA GLY A 803 22.05 19.26 -25.63
C GLY A 803 22.41 17.81 -25.27
N ARG A 804 23.01 17.53 -24.10
CA ARG A 804 23.26 16.13 -23.66
C ARG A 804 22.01 15.50 -23.03
N ARG A 805 21.72 14.24 -23.38
CA ARG A 805 20.67 13.43 -22.71
C ARG A 805 21.05 13.23 -21.23
N ALA A 806 20.21 13.73 -20.33
CA ALA A 806 20.41 13.61 -18.90
C ALA A 806 20.41 12.14 -18.41
N GLY A 807 21.28 11.81 -17.46
CA GLY A 807 21.33 10.51 -16.78
C GLY A 807 22.12 9.40 -17.47
N ARG A 808 23.06 9.73 -18.38
CA ARG A 808 23.92 8.73 -19.05
C ARG A 808 25.12 8.38 -18.16
N LEU A 809 25.26 7.08 -17.87
CA LEU A 809 26.41 6.53 -17.15
C LEU A 809 27.67 6.50 -18.02
N ARG A 810 28.82 6.73 -17.39
CA ARG A 810 30.17 6.65 -17.96
C ARG A 810 31.10 5.99 -16.94
N LEU A 811 32.20 5.40 -17.36
CA LEU A 811 33.26 5.00 -16.43
C LEU A 811 33.94 6.25 -15.86
N ALA A 812 34.28 6.22 -14.57
CA ALA A 812 35.11 7.24 -13.95
C ALA A 812 36.55 7.19 -14.47
N GLY A 813 37.23 8.33 -14.49
CA GLY A 813 38.69 8.38 -14.70
C GLY A 813 39.45 7.64 -13.60
N ALA A 814 40.70 7.25 -13.89
CA ALA A 814 41.50 6.42 -13.00
C ALA A 814 41.64 7.00 -11.58
N ASP A 815 41.90 8.31 -11.47
CA ASP A 815 42.12 8.98 -10.18
C ASP A 815 40.87 8.98 -9.30
N LEU A 816 39.71 9.38 -9.87
CA LEU A 816 38.44 9.35 -9.15
C LEU A 816 38.07 7.91 -8.76
N ALA A 817 38.29 6.95 -9.65
CA ALA A 817 38.00 5.55 -9.36
C ALA A 817 38.90 5.00 -8.23
N ALA A 818 40.18 5.37 -8.20
CA ALA A 818 41.10 5.00 -7.12
C ALA A 818 40.71 5.64 -5.79
N ALA A 819 40.39 6.94 -5.79
CA ALA A 819 39.95 7.67 -4.60
C ALA A 819 38.65 7.08 -4.01
N VAL A 820 37.66 6.76 -4.86
CA VAL A 820 36.41 6.13 -4.45
C VAL A 820 36.66 4.75 -3.85
N ARG A 821 37.50 3.92 -4.47
CA ARG A 821 37.84 2.58 -3.92
C ARG A 821 38.53 2.68 -2.57
N ALA A 822 39.43 3.64 -2.39
CA ALA A 822 40.10 3.87 -1.11
C ALA A 822 39.13 4.34 -0.02
N ALA A 823 38.16 5.20 -0.36
CA ALA A 823 37.19 5.73 0.60
C ALA A 823 36.03 4.78 0.92
N ALA A 824 35.64 3.90 -0.01
CA ALA A 824 34.39 3.14 0.09
C ALA A 824 34.30 2.21 1.32
N GLY A 825 35.42 1.77 1.89
CA GLY A 825 35.44 0.82 3.02
C GLY A 825 34.92 -0.58 2.67
N SER A 826 34.65 -0.85 1.39
CA SER A 826 34.25 -2.15 0.86
C SER A 826 34.79 -2.30 -0.56
N PRO A 827 35.08 -3.52 -1.05
CA PRO A 827 35.61 -3.72 -2.40
C PRO A 827 34.64 -3.21 -3.48
N VAL A 828 34.97 -2.09 -4.13
CA VAL A 828 34.19 -1.52 -5.25
C VAL A 828 34.75 -1.99 -6.59
N ALA A 829 33.94 -2.76 -7.33
CA ALA A 829 34.33 -3.31 -8.62
C ALA A 829 34.43 -2.23 -9.71
N ALA A 830 33.43 -1.35 -9.78
CA ALA A 830 33.36 -0.29 -10.78
C ALA A 830 32.90 1.04 -10.18
N VAL A 831 33.43 2.13 -10.73
CA VAL A 831 33.02 3.49 -10.40
C VAL A 831 32.49 4.14 -11.67
N LEU A 832 31.22 4.53 -11.64
CA LEU A 832 30.51 5.16 -12.75
C LEU A 832 30.21 6.61 -12.41
N VAL A 833 30.10 7.45 -13.44
CA VAL A 833 29.78 8.87 -13.33
C VAL A 833 28.48 9.17 -14.05
N THR A 834 27.65 10.01 -13.42
CA THR A 834 26.41 10.55 -13.98
C THR A 834 26.29 12.04 -13.68
N ASP A 835 25.50 12.76 -14.46
CA ASP A 835 25.18 14.17 -14.23
C ASP A 835 24.15 14.37 -13.11
N ARG A 836 23.31 13.36 -12.85
CA ARG A 836 22.35 13.34 -11.74
C ARG A 836 21.96 11.93 -11.34
N LEU A 837 21.58 11.78 -10.07
CA LEU A 837 20.91 10.59 -9.57
C LEU A 837 19.38 10.75 -9.67
N PRO A 838 18.63 9.67 -9.95
CA PRO A 838 17.17 9.69 -9.83
C PRO A 838 16.80 9.75 -8.34
N VAL A 839 16.06 10.78 -7.94
CA VAL A 839 15.58 10.96 -6.55
C VAL A 839 14.06 11.06 -6.48
N ASP A 840 13.49 10.85 -5.30
CA ASP A 840 12.06 10.99 -5.05
C ASP A 840 11.54 12.41 -5.30
N VAL A 841 10.29 12.54 -5.72
CA VAL A 841 9.69 13.84 -6.05
C VAL A 841 9.38 14.67 -4.80
N ARG A 842 9.07 14.02 -3.67
CA ARG A 842 8.52 14.66 -2.46
C ARG A 842 9.58 15.45 -1.69
N HIS A 843 10.78 14.90 -1.55
CA HIS A 843 11.88 15.52 -0.81
C HIS A 843 13.14 15.77 -1.65
N GLN A 844 13.16 15.33 -2.92
CA GLN A 844 14.31 15.43 -3.82
C GLN A 844 15.63 14.96 -3.18
N SER A 845 15.57 13.86 -2.42
CA SER A 845 16.70 13.41 -1.60
C SER A 845 16.88 11.89 -1.54
N LYS A 846 15.81 11.10 -1.68
CA LYS A 846 15.89 9.63 -1.63
C LYS A 846 16.21 9.09 -3.02
N VAL A 847 17.42 8.54 -3.20
CA VAL A 847 17.87 7.94 -4.45
C VAL A 847 17.08 6.67 -4.79
N ASP A 848 16.57 6.57 -6.02
CA ASP A 848 15.99 5.34 -6.60
C ASP A 848 17.13 4.38 -7.01
N ARG A 849 17.66 3.68 -6.00
CA ARG A 849 18.77 2.72 -6.17
C ARG A 849 18.41 1.55 -7.07
N THR A 850 17.13 1.17 -7.14
CA THR A 850 16.68 0.11 -8.05
C THR A 850 16.83 0.53 -9.50
N LEU A 851 16.48 1.77 -9.84
CA LEU A 851 16.74 2.32 -11.18
C LEU A 851 18.24 2.50 -11.45
N VAL A 852 19.01 2.97 -10.47
CA VAL A 852 20.48 3.10 -10.61
C VAL A 852 21.12 1.74 -10.87
N ALA A 853 20.78 0.71 -10.10
CA ALA A 853 21.29 -0.65 -10.25
C ALA A 853 20.98 -1.23 -11.65
N ARG A 854 19.73 -1.09 -12.12
CA ARG A 854 19.35 -1.52 -13.48
C ARG A 854 20.14 -0.81 -14.57
N ARG A 855 20.31 0.51 -14.46
CA ARG A 855 21.10 1.28 -15.42
C ARG A 855 22.57 0.89 -15.39
N ALA A 856 23.15 0.69 -14.20
CA ALA A 856 24.53 0.25 -14.03
C ALA A 856 24.74 -1.14 -14.63
N ALA A 857 23.83 -2.09 -14.37
CA ALA A 857 23.87 -3.43 -14.95
C ALA A 857 23.80 -3.39 -16.48
N ALA A 858 22.85 -2.64 -17.05
CA ALA A 858 22.74 -2.49 -18.50
C ALA A 858 23.99 -1.85 -19.12
N HIS A 859 24.55 -0.84 -18.46
CA HIS A 859 25.77 -0.15 -18.92
C HIS A 859 26.98 -1.08 -18.92
N LEU A 860 27.21 -1.81 -17.82
CA LEU A 860 28.33 -2.74 -17.68
C LEU A 860 28.20 -3.97 -18.59
N ALA A 861 26.96 -4.35 -18.97
CA ALA A 861 26.71 -5.37 -19.98
C ALA A 861 26.90 -4.87 -21.44
N GLY A 862 27.26 -3.60 -21.65
CA GLY A 862 27.48 -3.03 -22.98
C GLY A 862 26.19 -2.65 -23.75
N SER A 863 25.03 -2.65 -23.08
CA SER A 863 23.75 -2.34 -23.73
C SER A 863 23.67 -0.86 -24.12
N ARG A 864 23.36 -0.57 -25.39
CA ARG A 864 23.19 0.81 -25.91
C ARG A 864 21.86 1.48 -25.54
N ARG A 865 20.93 0.78 -24.89
CA ARG A 865 19.66 1.33 -24.38
C ARG A 865 19.39 0.85 -22.95
N PRO A 866 19.00 1.75 -22.02
CA PRO A 866 18.58 1.41 -20.67
C PRO A 866 17.15 0.84 -20.62
#